data_AF-A0A9P1FEU1-F1
#
_entry.id   AF-A0A9P1FEU1-F1
#
_cell.length_a   1.000
_cell.length_b   1.000
_cell.length_c   1.000
_cell.angle_alpha   90.00
_cell.angle_beta   90.00
_cell.angle_gamma   90.00
#
_symmetry.space_group_name_H-M   'P 1'
#
loop_
_entity.id
_entity.type
_entity.pdbx_description
1 polymer ?
#
loop_
_entity_poly.entity_id
_entity_poly.type
_entity_poly.pdbx_seq_one_letter_code
_entity_poly.pdbx_strand_id
1 'polypeptide(L)'
;MWRSGLALCAALVVVVVGGCSAPATTSSEGEDDGRIIILMNGNSPFWDAVRVGMEDAAEEMQVNAVLDTNDATPKGQVDKLRQYASQGDIKAIAISVTDGANPAIAEELKSLREQNNVHVVTIDSDVDRDRYRDSRSYFIGTDNFEAGQQLGIAARELNPEGGKFVTFVGRTGAQNAIERVGGFADGAGEKFEAVDNMGDENDRTRARENVRNSIQNHPDLTTLVGIWSYNAPAIVDVVKELDRREDFDVCVFDAEPLAIKQMSDGDVDVMVVQNPYQMGYQAVKLLNALVEDDTQTVGEMFPNADQENGDLYNTGMKVVVPEDSPLKPESFSENAEFILFGLLEPHEWGLILAIVIVVAFTAAVDQHHAYLQDPWRSFHDICRQTSMLGIFALGAALVIIAGGIDLSAGSVIAISGTICGSIMLLLAPEAMESGDPLGTGVIIAAITGTLLVGFFIGTLHAWLITVVGLPPFVATLASLVGLRSLGRAITEYLAHSTQIQIYDAQFRDITKSVGVQATLFIGLAIVMWILLSRTVVGRHIYALGGNEEAARLSGIRTDRLKWLAYSIAAMLSSLAGILYIGDQGVVDPQTLGRAYELNAIAAAVVGGCSLQGGVGTILGTVLGCVFLRLVIDGVAKMIDSGADVYEGLIVGILVVFAVAFNELRRARDAQKKFFSGALGVAAGGVLVLFAGVVAALLSGAQEGATQRSTIIGLVVAGIVLAAVVAMYVFERRPKQSG
;
A
#
# COMPACT_ATOMS: atom_id res chain seq x y z
N MET A 1 29.50 25.30 36.69
CA MET A 1 28.41 24.34 36.98
C MET A 1 28.36 23.23 35.92
N TRP A 2 29.48 22.52 35.69
CA TRP A 2 29.63 21.57 34.56
C TRP A 2 30.29 20.24 35.00
N ARG A 3 30.12 19.85 36.27
CA ARG A 3 30.70 18.61 36.83
C ARG A 3 29.69 17.68 37.49
N SER A 4 28.42 18.04 37.55
CA SER A 4 27.37 17.22 38.18
C SER A 4 26.55 16.38 37.19
N GLY A 5 26.67 16.62 35.88
CA GLY A 5 25.90 15.89 34.85
C GLY A 5 26.60 14.63 34.30
N LEU A 6 27.92 14.52 34.42
CA LEU A 6 28.69 13.37 33.91
C LEU A 6 28.71 12.18 34.87
N ALA A 7 28.30 12.36 36.13
CA ALA A 7 28.28 11.30 37.14
C ALA A 7 27.03 10.42 37.06
N LEU A 8 25.96 10.83 36.36
CA LEU A 8 24.75 10.02 36.19
C LEU A 8 24.79 9.11 34.95
N CYS A 9 25.68 9.38 33.99
CA CYS A 9 25.82 8.55 32.78
C CYS A 9 26.83 7.39 32.94
N ALA A 10 27.59 7.34 34.03
CA ALA A 10 28.68 6.37 34.20
C ALA A 10 28.36 5.18 35.15
N ALA A 11 27.11 5.02 35.60
CA ALA A 11 26.75 4.03 36.63
C ALA A 11 25.72 2.96 36.19
N LEU A 12 25.48 2.75 34.90
CA LEU A 12 24.53 1.72 34.41
C LEU A 12 25.06 0.93 33.20
N VAL A 13 26.36 0.64 33.18
CA VAL A 13 26.97 -0.31 32.23
C VAL A 13 27.82 -1.31 33.02
N VAL A 14 27.22 -2.42 33.44
CA VAL A 14 27.78 -3.69 34.00
C VAL A 14 26.49 -4.48 34.36
N VAL A 15 26.02 -5.58 33.76
CA VAL A 15 26.48 -6.90 33.24
C VAL A 15 25.35 -7.35 32.27
N VAL A 16 25.46 -8.07 31.14
CA VAL A 16 26.11 -9.37 30.88
C VAL A 16 26.45 -9.45 29.38
N VAL A 17 27.76 -9.51 29.07
CA VAL A 17 28.29 -10.23 27.91
C VAL A 17 28.81 -11.55 28.46
N GLY A 18 28.21 -12.65 28.03
CA GLY A 18 28.61 -13.99 28.44
C GLY A 18 27.62 -15.04 27.96
N GLY A 19 27.85 -15.56 26.75
CA GLY A 19 27.09 -16.70 26.22
C GLY A 19 26.76 -16.61 24.74
N CYS A 20 27.76 -16.37 23.88
CA CYS A 20 27.68 -16.82 22.49
C CYS A 20 27.64 -18.35 22.50
N SER A 21 26.44 -18.91 22.36
CA SER A 21 26.26 -20.17 21.65
C SER A 21 25.60 -19.76 20.34
N ALA A 22 26.23 -20.12 19.22
CA ALA A 22 25.63 -20.03 17.91
C ALA A 22 24.18 -20.55 17.96
N PRO A 23 23.23 -20.04 17.17
CA PRO A 23 22.02 -20.79 16.94
C PRO A 23 22.49 -22.10 16.32
N ALA A 24 22.43 -23.16 17.11
CA ALA A 24 22.42 -24.49 16.57
C ALA A 24 21.32 -24.44 15.51
N THR A 25 21.65 -24.83 14.29
CA THR A 25 20.68 -25.30 13.33
C THR A 25 19.94 -26.46 13.99
N THR A 26 18.96 -26.13 14.83
CA THR A 26 17.81 -26.99 15.02
C THR A 26 17.09 -26.90 13.70
N SER A 27 17.45 -27.80 12.78
CA SER A 27 16.40 -28.51 12.08
C SER A 27 15.40 -28.88 13.16
N SER A 28 14.31 -28.12 13.26
CA SER A 28 13.08 -28.71 13.75
C SER A 28 12.87 -29.88 12.79
N GLU A 29 13.30 -31.07 13.22
CA GLU A 29 12.57 -32.27 12.91
C GLU A 29 11.15 -31.92 13.34
N GLY A 30 10.37 -31.42 12.39
CA GLY A 30 8.98 -31.13 12.62
C GLY A 30 8.37 -32.42 13.10
N GLU A 31 7.80 -32.38 14.30
CA GLU A 31 6.66 -33.22 14.59
C GLU A 31 5.72 -33.14 13.37
N ASP A 32 5.08 -34.27 13.08
CA ASP A 32 4.19 -34.53 11.94
C ASP A 32 2.94 -33.62 11.98
N ASP A 33 3.14 -32.31 11.90
CA ASP A 33 2.13 -31.26 11.81
C ASP A 33 1.59 -31.31 10.39
N GLY A 34 0.55 -32.11 10.22
CA GLY A 34 -0.03 -32.38 8.93
C GLY A 34 -0.50 -31.10 8.20
N ARG A 35 -0.65 -31.21 6.89
CA ARG A 35 -0.95 -30.09 6.00
C ARG A 35 -2.43 -29.72 5.98
N ILE A 36 -2.67 -28.42 5.91
CA ILE A 36 -3.93 -27.81 5.53
C ILE A 36 -3.85 -27.42 4.06
N ILE A 37 -4.81 -27.86 3.25
CA ILE A 37 -4.84 -27.55 1.80
C ILE A 37 -5.98 -26.58 1.50
N ILE A 38 -5.70 -25.54 0.71
CA ILE A 38 -6.73 -24.76 0.02
C ILE A 38 -6.64 -25.11 -1.48
N LEU A 39 -7.69 -25.75 -2.02
CA LEU A 39 -7.77 -26.15 -3.43
C LEU A 39 -8.63 -25.16 -4.23
N MET A 40 -7.98 -24.45 -5.16
CA MET A 40 -8.68 -23.49 -6.03
C MET A 40 -9.50 -24.16 -7.14
N ASN A 41 -10.53 -23.46 -7.62
CA ASN A 41 -11.35 -23.87 -8.76
C ASN A 41 -10.72 -23.50 -10.12
N GLY A 42 -9.71 -22.64 -10.16
CA GLY A 42 -9.05 -22.18 -11.38
C GLY A 42 -8.02 -21.09 -11.08
N ASN A 43 -7.27 -20.68 -12.10
CA ASN A 43 -6.21 -19.67 -11.93
C ASN A 43 -6.74 -18.26 -12.22
N SER A 44 -6.73 -17.38 -11.22
CA SER A 44 -7.12 -15.97 -11.39
C SER A 44 -6.45 -15.08 -10.33
N PRO A 45 -6.32 -13.75 -10.58
CA PRO A 45 -5.76 -12.82 -9.60
C PRO A 45 -6.50 -12.76 -8.26
N PHE A 46 -7.77 -13.20 -8.21
CA PHE A 46 -8.53 -13.34 -6.97
C PHE A 46 -7.81 -14.24 -5.95
N TRP A 47 -7.20 -15.33 -6.41
CA TRP A 47 -6.51 -16.29 -5.56
C TRP A 47 -5.19 -15.78 -4.99
N ASP A 48 -4.63 -14.70 -5.52
CA ASP A 48 -3.44 -14.06 -4.92
C ASP A 48 -3.78 -13.42 -3.58
N ALA A 49 -4.95 -12.78 -3.46
CA ALA A 49 -5.41 -12.22 -2.20
C ALA A 49 -5.78 -13.29 -1.17
N VAL A 50 -6.40 -14.40 -1.63
CA VAL A 50 -6.65 -15.59 -0.77
C VAL A 50 -5.34 -16.16 -0.24
N ARG A 51 -4.31 -16.24 -1.08
CA ARG A 51 -2.98 -16.73 -0.68
C ARG A 51 -2.38 -15.89 0.44
N VAL A 52 -2.42 -14.56 0.31
CA VAL A 52 -1.87 -13.66 1.34
C VAL A 52 -2.60 -13.88 2.67
N GLY A 53 -3.94 -13.95 2.66
CA GLY A 53 -4.70 -14.23 3.88
C GLY A 53 -4.40 -15.60 4.49
N MET A 54 -4.22 -16.61 3.65
CA MET A 54 -3.81 -17.96 4.07
C MET A 54 -2.42 -17.96 4.70
N GLU A 55 -1.44 -17.31 4.06
CA GLU A 55 -0.04 -17.22 4.55
C GLU A 55 0.03 -16.48 5.89
N ASP A 56 -0.70 -15.37 6.04
CA ASP A 56 -0.75 -14.60 7.29
C ASP A 56 -1.36 -15.42 8.44
N ALA A 57 -2.46 -16.14 8.19
CA ALA A 57 -3.07 -17.02 9.18
C ALA A 57 -2.18 -18.22 9.53
N ALA A 58 -1.49 -18.77 8.53
CA ALA A 58 -0.57 -19.89 8.71
C ALA A 58 0.63 -19.50 9.58
N GLU A 59 1.21 -18.32 9.35
CA GLU A 59 2.29 -17.79 10.19
C GLU A 59 1.81 -17.51 11.62
N GLU A 60 0.62 -16.92 11.78
CA GLU A 60 0.05 -16.60 13.10
C GLU A 60 -0.26 -17.84 13.94
N MET A 61 -0.80 -18.88 13.32
CA MET A 61 -1.19 -20.12 14.00
C MET A 61 -0.09 -21.18 13.99
N GLN A 62 1.04 -20.89 13.33
CA GLN A 62 2.17 -21.80 13.16
C GLN A 62 1.81 -23.13 12.46
N VAL A 63 0.89 -23.09 11.49
CA VAL A 63 0.42 -24.27 10.75
C VAL A 63 0.97 -24.33 9.33
N ASN A 64 1.05 -25.55 8.78
CA ASN A 64 1.48 -25.77 7.40
C ASN A 64 0.29 -25.69 6.42
N ALA A 65 -0.01 -24.48 5.93
CA ALA A 65 -1.06 -24.26 4.93
C ALA A 65 -0.48 -24.14 3.51
N VAL A 66 -1.10 -24.83 2.54
CA VAL A 66 -0.67 -24.84 1.14
C VAL A 66 -1.83 -24.52 0.22
N LEU A 67 -1.63 -23.56 -0.68
CA LEU A 67 -2.55 -23.29 -1.78
C LEU A 67 -2.19 -24.20 -2.96
N ASP A 68 -3.11 -25.10 -3.34
CA ASP A 68 -2.93 -26.02 -4.46
C ASP A 68 -3.86 -25.65 -5.63
N THR A 69 -3.42 -26.03 -6.83
CA THR A 69 -4.03 -25.64 -8.10
C THR A 69 -4.82 -26.81 -8.72
N ASN A 70 -6.00 -26.51 -9.25
CA ASN A 70 -6.75 -27.42 -10.12
C ASN A 70 -6.57 -27.02 -11.60
N ASP A 71 -6.79 -27.94 -12.52
CA ASP A 71 -6.81 -27.68 -13.98
C ASP A 71 -8.10 -26.96 -14.45
N ALA A 72 -8.84 -26.41 -13.49
CA ALA A 72 -10.16 -25.81 -13.62
C ALA A 72 -11.28 -26.75 -14.05
N THR A 73 -11.10 -28.06 -14.11
CA THR A 73 -12.15 -29.02 -14.50
C THR A 73 -12.72 -29.79 -13.30
N PRO A 74 -13.99 -30.23 -13.35
CA PRO A 74 -14.56 -31.12 -12.34
C PRO A 74 -13.80 -32.45 -12.21
N LYS A 75 -13.33 -32.99 -13.35
CA LYS A 75 -12.53 -34.23 -13.36
C LYS A 75 -11.18 -34.03 -12.66
N GLY A 76 -10.49 -32.93 -12.92
CA GLY A 76 -9.24 -32.58 -12.23
C GLY A 76 -9.43 -32.45 -10.73
N GLN A 77 -10.55 -31.89 -10.26
CA GLN A 77 -10.88 -31.85 -8.83
C GLN A 77 -11.07 -33.24 -8.25
N VAL A 78 -11.83 -34.12 -8.91
CA VAL A 78 -12.00 -35.52 -8.47
C VAL A 78 -10.65 -36.23 -8.37
N ASP A 79 -9.79 -36.09 -9.38
CA ASP A 79 -8.46 -36.73 -9.40
C ASP A 79 -7.55 -36.20 -8.28
N LYS A 80 -7.61 -34.88 -7.98
CA LYS A 80 -6.90 -34.25 -6.85
C LYS A 80 -7.41 -34.75 -5.50
N LEU A 81 -8.73 -34.83 -5.30
CA LEU A 81 -9.31 -35.32 -4.04
C LEU A 81 -8.90 -36.77 -3.77
N ARG A 82 -8.88 -37.63 -4.79
CA ARG A 82 -8.34 -39.00 -4.70
C ARG A 82 -6.86 -39.03 -4.38
N GLN A 83 -6.09 -38.11 -4.96
CA GLN A 83 -4.67 -37.97 -4.64
C GLN A 83 -4.47 -37.60 -3.17
N TYR A 84 -5.29 -36.69 -2.62
CA TYR A 84 -5.24 -36.31 -1.21
C TYR A 84 -5.64 -37.46 -0.28
N ALA A 85 -6.61 -38.29 -0.66
CA ALA A 85 -6.99 -39.48 0.10
C ALA A 85 -5.83 -40.48 0.29
N SER A 86 -4.84 -40.46 -0.61
CA SER A 86 -3.64 -41.29 -0.50
C SER A 86 -2.50 -40.69 0.35
N GLN A 87 -2.66 -39.44 0.81
CA GLN A 87 -1.65 -38.67 1.55
C GLN A 87 -2.04 -38.56 3.03
N GLY A 88 -1.36 -39.33 3.89
CA GLY A 88 -1.69 -39.40 5.33
C GLY A 88 -1.33 -38.15 6.14
N ASP A 89 -0.57 -37.24 5.54
CA ASP A 89 -0.16 -35.97 6.13
C ASP A 89 -1.21 -34.87 5.95
N ILE A 90 -2.22 -35.01 5.08
CA ILE A 90 -3.29 -33.99 4.95
C ILE A 90 -4.31 -34.17 6.07
N LYS A 91 -4.54 -33.13 6.87
CA LYS A 91 -5.52 -33.14 7.97
C LYS A 91 -6.80 -32.39 7.66
N ALA A 92 -6.72 -31.38 6.80
CA ALA A 92 -7.85 -30.54 6.46
C ALA A 92 -7.75 -29.96 5.05
N ILE A 93 -8.91 -29.74 4.43
CA ILE A 93 -9.05 -29.20 3.08
C ILE A 93 -10.15 -28.13 3.05
N ALA A 94 -9.85 -26.96 2.51
CA ALA A 94 -10.83 -26.02 1.97
C ALA A 94 -10.82 -26.12 0.45
N ILE A 95 -11.98 -26.29 -0.18
CA ILE A 95 -12.10 -26.40 -1.64
C ILE A 95 -13.09 -25.38 -2.20
N SER A 96 -12.72 -24.68 -3.27
CA SER A 96 -13.69 -23.98 -4.11
C SER A 96 -14.19 -24.93 -5.19
N VAL A 97 -15.46 -25.31 -5.11
CA VAL A 97 -16.04 -26.36 -5.96
C VAL A 97 -16.30 -25.83 -7.37
N THR A 98 -15.79 -26.54 -8.39
CA THR A 98 -15.93 -26.16 -9.81
C THR A 98 -17.34 -26.37 -10.36
N ASP A 99 -18.06 -27.36 -9.85
CA ASP A 99 -19.43 -27.71 -10.23
C ASP A 99 -20.17 -28.24 -8.99
N GLY A 100 -21.04 -27.41 -8.42
CA GLY A 100 -21.71 -27.70 -7.16
C GLY A 100 -22.70 -28.86 -7.25
N ALA A 101 -23.21 -29.14 -8.45
CA ALA A 101 -24.17 -30.21 -8.70
C ALA A 101 -23.51 -31.56 -9.06
N ASN A 102 -22.17 -31.62 -9.08
CA ASN A 102 -21.44 -32.81 -9.51
C ASN A 102 -21.39 -33.89 -8.42
N PRO A 103 -22.07 -35.04 -8.59
CA PRO A 103 -22.11 -36.07 -7.56
C PRO A 103 -20.74 -36.69 -7.28
N ALA A 104 -19.85 -36.76 -8.28
CA ALA A 104 -18.53 -37.34 -8.09
C ALA A 104 -17.64 -36.48 -7.18
N ILE A 105 -17.74 -35.15 -7.27
CA ILE A 105 -17.03 -34.26 -6.33
C ILE A 105 -17.58 -34.45 -4.92
N ALA A 106 -18.91 -34.40 -4.76
CA ALA A 106 -19.56 -34.56 -3.47
C ALA A 106 -19.24 -35.90 -2.78
N GLU A 107 -19.21 -37.00 -3.54
CA GLU A 107 -18.85 -38.33 -3.04
C GLU A 107 -17.40 -38.39 -2.55
N GLU A 108 -16.44 -37.82 -3.28
CA GLU A 108 -15.03 -37.81 -2.86
C GLU A 108 -14.79 -36.91 -1.64
N LEU A 109 -15.46 -35.75 -1.55
CA LEU A 109 -15.42 -34.89 -0.36
C LEU A 109 -15.97 -35.62 0.88
N LYS A 110 -17.11 -36.31 0.72
CA LYS A 110 -17.69 -37.13 1.78
C LYS A 110 -16.77 -38.28 2.17
N SER A 111 -16.17 -38.95 1.18
CA SER A 111 -15.22 -40.04 1.42
C SER A 111 -14.00 -39.59 2.20
N LEU A 112 -13.42 -38.42 1.90
CA LEU A 112 -12.30 -37.85 2.65
C LEU A 112 -12.66 -37.61 4.13
N ARG A 113 -13.86 -37.12 4.41
CA ARG A 113 -14.34 -36.91 5.78
C ARG A 113 -14.53 -38.22 6.52
N GLU A 114 -15.27 -39.15 5.93
CA GLU A 114 -15.75 -40.36 6.61
C GLU A 114 -14.69 -41.48 6.67
N GLN A 115 -13.83 -41.58 5.65
CA GLN A 115 -12.89 -42.71 5.51
C GLN A 115 -11.45 -42.31 5.81
N ASN A 116 -11.06 -41.07 5.53
CA ASN A 116 -9.69 -40.58 5.71
C ASN A 116 -9.52 -39.65 6.92
N ASN A 117 -10.60 -39.35 7.65
CA ASN A 117 -10.60 -38.45 8.81
C ASN A 117 -10.00 -37.07 8.49
N VAL A 118 -10.32 -36.54 7.30
CA VAL A 118 -9.90 -35.21 6.85
C VAL A 118 -11.05 -34.23 7.06
N HIS A 119 -10.79 -33.09 7.70
CA HIS A 119 -11.79 -32.03 7.80
C HIS A 119 -11.98 -31.36 6.44
N VAL A 120 -13.22 -31.31 5.95
CA VAL A 120 -13.53 -30.71 4.64
C VAL A 120 -14.50 -29.56 4.83
N VAL A 121 -14.10 -28.39 4.32
CA VAL A 121 -14.92 -27.18 4.21
C VAL A 121 -14.88 -26.68 2.77
N THR A 122 -15.85 -25.85 2.39
CA THR A 122 -15.85 -25.18 1.08
C THR A 122 -15.48 -23.71 1.23
N ILE A 123 -14.85 -23.14 0.21
CA ILE A 123 -14.42 -21.73 0.17
C ILE A 123 -14.81 -21.12 -1.18
N ASP A 124 -15.24 -19.86 -1.23
CA ASP A 124 -15.59 -19.11 -2.46
C ASP A 124 -16.80 -19.67 -3.26
N SER A 125 -16.74 -20.93 -3.70
CA SER A 125 -17.82 -21.67 -4.38
C SER A 125 -18.15 -22.95 -3.62
N ASP A 126 -19.42 -23.10 -3.24
CA ASP A 126 -19.92 -24.22 -2.43
C ASP A 126 -20.39 -25.42 -3.29
N VAL A 127 -20.74 -26.52 -2.64
CA VAL A 127 -21.59 -27.57 -3.24
C VAL A 127 -23.04 -27.11 -3.33
N ASP A 128 -23.86 -27.77 -4.16
CA ASP A 128 -25.31 -27.62 -4.11
C ASP A 128 -25.81 -28.01 -2.72
N ARG A 129 -26.21 -27.00 -1.92
CA ARG A 129 -26.58 -27.17 -0.52
C ARG A 129 -27.87 -27.97 -0.33
N ASP A 130 -28.76 -28.01 -1.32
CA ASP A 130 -29.99 -28.79 -1.22
C ASP A 130 -29.72 -30.29 -1.39
N ARG A 131 -28.63 -30.64 -2.10
CA ARG A 131 -28.32 -32.03 -2.47
C ARG A 131 -27.16 -32.63 -1.71
N TYR A 132 -26.12 -31.84 -1.45
CA TYR A 132 -24.80 -32.34 -1.05
C TYR A 132 -24.21 -31.63 0.17
N ARG A 133 -25.03 -30.91 0.97
CA ARG A 133 -24.57 -30.19 2.17
C ARG A 133 -23.83 -31.06 3.17
N ASP A 134 -24.14 -32.36 3.26
CA ASP A 134 -23.46 -33.32 4.12
C ASP A 134 -22.05 -33.71 3.64
N SER A 135 -21.63 -33.31 2.44
CA SER A 135 -20.28 -33.56 1.92
C SER A 135 -19.19 -32.69 2.56
N ARG A 136 -19.56 -31.61 3.26
CA ARG A 136 -18.65 -30.63 3.89
C ARG A 136 -19.20 -30.09 5.21
N SER A 137 -18.34 -29.66 6.13
CA SER A 137 -18.78 -29.18 7.46
C SER A 137 -19.31 -27.75 7.44
N TYR A 138 -18.61 -26.85 6.76
CA TYR A 138 -18.88 -25.40 6.76
C TYR A 138 -18.50 -24.78 5.41
N PHE A 139 -19.04 -23.61 5.12
CA PHE A 139 -18.70 -22.79 3.95
C PHE A 139 -18.15 -21.43 4.38
N ILE A 140 -17.06 -20.98 3.75
CA ILE A 140 -16.45 -19.66 3.96
C ILE A 140 -16.47 -18.90 2.65
N GLY A 141 -17.16 -17.78 2.60
CA GLY A 141 -17.21 -17.02 1.36
C GLY A 141 -18.09 -15.79 1.47
N THR A 142 -18.41 -15.23 0.33
CA THR A 142 -19.47 -14.23 0.24
C THR A 142 -20.80 -14.97 0.17
N ASP A 143 -21.86 -14.40 0.76
CA ASP A 143 -23.23 -14.82 0.42
C ASP A 143 -23.49 -14.43 -1.04
N ASN A 144 -23.29 -15.36 -1.96
CA ASN A 144 -23.32 -15.09 -3.39
C ASN A 144 -24.72 -14.74 -3.88
N PHE A 145 -25.78 -15.25 -3.24
CA PHE A 145 -27.14 -14.92 -3.60
C PHE A 145 -27.46 -13.49 -3.16
N GLU A 146 -27.15 -13.12 -1.92
CA GLU A 146 -27.31 -11.74 -1.44
C GLU A 146 -26.44 -10.78 -2.27
N ALA A 147 -25.20 -11.13 -2.60
CA ALA A 147 -24.33 -10.31 -3.43
C ALA A 147 -24.86 -10.11 -4.84
N GLY A 148 -25.43 -11.15 -5.44
CA GLY A 148 -26.19 -11.04 -6.69
C GLY A 148 -27.37 -10.08 -6.53
N GLN A 149 -28.13 -10.22 -5.45
CA GLN A 149 -29.28 -9.38 -5.14
C GLN A 149 -28.89 -7.90 -5.02
N GLN A 150 -27.78 -7.58 -4.35
CA GLN A 150 -27.29 -6.20 -4.27
C GLN A 150 -26.95 -5.63 -5.65
N LEU A 151 -26.31 -6.43 -6.52
CA LEU A 151 -26.00 -6.00 -7.88
C LEU A 151 -27.28 -5.81 -8.74
N GLY A 152 -28.28 -6.67 -8.56
CA GLY A 152 -29.58 -6.55 -9.21
C GLY A 152 -30.37 -5.33 -8.75
N ILE A 153 -30.36 -5.05 -7.44
CA ILE A 153 -30.94 -3.83 -6.87
C ILE A 153 -30.27 -2.60 -7.49
N ALA A 154 -28.94 -2.60 -7.61
CA ALA A 154 -28.24 -1.50 -8.27
C ALA A 154 -28.71 -1.31 -9.72
N ALA A 155 -28.83 -2.39 -10.51
CA ALA A 155 -29.34 -2.31 -11.87
C ALA A 155 -30.78 -1.73 -11.93
N ARG A 156 -31.65 -2.13 -10.99
CA ARG A 156 -33.02 -1.61 -10.89
C ARG A 156 -33.07 -0.12 -10.54
N GLU A 157 -32.20 0.34 -9.65
CA GLU A 157 -32.14 1.76 -9.29
C GLU A 157 -31.48 2.62 -10.39
N LEU A 158 -30.53 2.05 -11.15
CA LEU A 158 -29.96 2.70 -12.34
C LEU A 158 -31.01 2.83 -13.46
N ASN A 159 -31.81 1.79 -13.68
CA ASN A 159 -32.85 1.77 -14.71
C ASN A 159 -34.22 1.28 -14.16
N PRO A 160 -35.01 2.18 -13.54
CA PRO A 160 -36.28 1.83 -12.91
C PRO A 160 -37.40 1.37 -13.86
N GLU A 161 -37.26 1.66 -15.16
CA GLU A 161 -38.20 1.22 -16.20
C GLU A 161 -38.01 -0.26 -16.56
N GLY A 162 -36.88 -0.85 -16.17
CA GLY A 162 -36.51 -2.22 -16.50
C GLY A 162 -35.81 -2.34 -17.85
N GLY A 163 -35.62 -3.56 -18.30
CA GLY A 163 -34.94 -3.84 -19.56
C GLY A 163 -34.45 -5.26 -19.67
N LYS A 164 -33.61 -5.52 -20.66
CA LYS A 164 -33.04 -6.83 -20.91
C LYS A 164 -31.60 -6.88 -20.44
N PHE A 165 -31.21 -8.00 -19.84
CA PHE A 165 -29.85 -8.21 -19.39
C PHE A 165 -29.28 -9.56 -19.83
N VAL A 166 -27.95 -9.58 -19.97
CA VAL A 166 -27.16 -10.79 -20.19
C VAL A 166 -26.12 -10.91 -19.09
N THR A 167 -25.94 -12.12 -18.58
CA THR A 167 -24.88 -12.43 -17.63
C THR A 167 -23.70 -13.08 -18.35
N PHE A 168 -22.49 -12.67 -17.99
CA PHE A 168 -21.24 -13.24 -18.47
C PHE A 168 -20.51 -13.88 -17.30
N VAL A 169 -20.07 -15.13 -17.49
CA VAL A 169 -19.43 -15.91 -16.44
C VAL A 169 -18.50 -16.94 -17.03
N GLY A 170 -17.47 -17.37 -16.30
CA GLY A 170 -16.61 -18.43 -16.79
C GLY A 170 -17.31 -19.77 -16.86
N ARG A 171 -17.91 -20.22 -15.75
CA ARG A 171 -18.62 -21.51 -15.69
C ARG A 171 -20.02 -21.32 -15.14
N THR A 172 -21.03 -21.70 -15.91
CA THR A 172 -22.44 -21.63 -15.50
C THR A 172 -22.83 -22.69 -14.46
N GLY A 173 -22.02 -23.75 -14.31
CA GLY A 173 -22.22 -24.80 -13.31
C GLY A 173 -21.59 -24.54 -11.94
N ALA A 174 -20.78 -23.48 -11.81
CA ALA A 174 -20.20 -23.12 -10.51
C ALA A 174 -21.29 -22.57 -9.57
N GLN A 175 -21.31 -23.02 -8.33
CA GLN A 175 -22.40 -22.69 -7.40
C GLN A 175 -22.46 -21.18 -7.11
N ASN A 176 -21.30 -20.53 -6.93
CA ASN A 176 -21.24 -19.08 -6.75
C ASN A 176 -21.83 -18.31 -7.94
N ALA A 177 -21.63 -18.79 -9.17
CA ALA A 177 -22.19 -18.20 -10.38
C ALA A 177 -23.71 -18.36 -10.45
N ILE A 178 -24.21 -19.56 -10.15
CA ILE A 178 -25.65 -19.85 -10.11
C ILE A 178 -26.34 -18.93 -9.10
N GLU A 179 -25.78 -18.82 -7.89
CA GLU A 179 -26.29 -17.98 -6.81
C GLU A 179 -26.26 -16.48 -7.18
N ARG A 180 -25.16 -15.98 -7.75
CA ARG A 180 -25.06 -14.57 -8.19
C ARG A 180 -26.03 -14.23 -9.30
N VAL A 181 -26.19 -15.10 -10.29
CA VAL A 181 -27.11 -14.89 -11.41
C VAL A 181 -28.57 -14.92 -10.92
N GLY A 182 -28.91 -15.90 -10.07
CA GLY A 182 -30.23 -15.98 -9.45
C GLY A 182 -30.54 -14.79 -8.55
N GLY A 183 -29.58 -14.41 -7.71
CA GLY A 183 -29.68 -13.23 -6.84
C GLY A 183 -29.83 -11.94 -7.65
N PHE A 184 -29.07 -11.77 -8.74
CA PHE A 184 -29.19 -10.61 -9.63
C PHE A 184 -30.60 -10.50 -10.20
N ALA A 185 -31.15 -11.60 -10.73
CA ALA A 185 -32.50 -11.62 -11.27
C ALA A 185 -33.56 -11.27 -10.19
N ASP A 186 -33.41 -11.79 -8.98
CA ASP A 186 -34.28 -11.48 -7.84
C ASP A 186 -34.20 -9.99 -7.44
N GLY A 187 -32.99 -9.45 -7.29
CA GLY A 187 -32.75 -8.05 -6.93
C GLY A 187 -33.24 -7.06 -7.98
N ALA A 188 -33.03 -7.38 -9.26
CA ALA A 188 -33.47 -6.56 -10.40
C ALA A 188 -35.01 -6.52 -10.51
N GLY A 189 -35.67 -7.62 -10.17
CA GLY A 189 -37.12 -7.76 -10.13
C GLY A 189 -37.77 -7.97 -11.51
N GLU A 190 -39.10 -8.11 -11.52
CA GLU A 190 -39.88 -8.59 -12.68
C GLU A 190 -39.82 -7.71 -13.93
N LYS A 191 -39.37 -6.45 -13.80
CA LYS A 191 -39.20 -5.55 -14.96
C LYS A 191 -37.95 -5.85 -15.78
N PHE A 192 -37.03 -6.65 -15.24
CA PHE A 192 -35.83 -7.08 -15.94
C PHE A 192 -36.02 -8.49 -16.52
N GLU A 193 -35.70 -8.64 -17.80
CA GLU A 193 -35.78 -9.92 -18.52
C GLU A 193 -34.36 -10.45 -18.78
N ALA A 194 -34.04 -11.63 -18.25
CA ALA A 194 -32.80 -12.34 -18.55
C ALA A 194 -32.89 -12.93 -19.96
N VAL A 195 -32.05 -12.48 -20.90
CA VAL A 195 -32.10 -13.00 -22.28
C VAL A 195 -31.04 -14.06 -22.58
N ASP A 196 -29.91 -14.05 -21.87
CA ASP A 196 -28.87 -15.07 -22.01
C ASP A 196 -27.96 -15.18 -20.77
N ASN A 197 -27.29 -16.32 -20.61
CA ASN A 197 -26.28 -16.57 -19.59
C ASN A 197 -25.04 -17.25 -20.22
N MET A 198 -24.00 -16.45 -20.45
CA MET A 198 -22.91 -16.76 -21.35
C MET A 198 -21.68 -17.29 -20.61
N GLY A 199 -21.49 -18.61 -20.66
CA GLY A 199 -20.27 -19.31 -20.22
C GLY A 199 -19.08 -19.11 -21.17
N ASP A 200 -17.92 -18.72 -20.64
CA ASP A 200 -16.68 -18.52 -21.40
C ASP A 200 -15.54 -19.52 -21.10
N GLU A 201 -15.71 -20.39 -20.11
CA GLU A 201 -14.74 -21.42 -19.68
C GLU A 201 -13.37 -20.85 -19.26
N ASN A 202 -13.32 -19.63 -18.71
CA ASN A 202 -12.10 -18.88 -18.38
C ASN A 202 -11.27 -18.45 -19.60
N ASP A 203 -11.85 -18.48 -20.80
CA ASP A 203 -11.20 -17.98 -22.01
C ASP A 203 -11.54 -16.50 -22.23
N ARG A 204 -10.55 -15.63 -22.06
CA ARG A 204 -10.71 -14.17 -22.21
C ARG A 204 -11.11 -13.74 -23.63
N THR A 205 -10.71 -14.50 -24.65
CA THR A 205 -11.10 -14.22 -26.04
C THR A 205 -12.58 -14.54 -26.21
N ARG A 206 -13.00 -15.71 -25.72
CA ARG A 206 -14.39 -16.12 -25.73
C ARG A 206 -15.28 -15.19 -24.90
N ALA A 207 -14.81 -14.71 -23.75
CA ALA A 207 -15.53 -13.74 -22.92
C ALA A 207 -15.88 -12.48 -23.73
N ARG A 208 -14.92 -11.95 -24.51
CA ARG A 208 -15.15 -10.78 -25.38
C ARG A 208 -16.06 -11.10 -26.57
N GLU A 209 -15.90 -12.28 -27.18
CA GLU A 209 -16.79 -12.73 -28.25
C GLU A 209 -18.23 -12.88 -27.77
N ASN A 210 -18.43 -13.44 -26.57
CA ASN A 210 -19.73 -13.55 -25.93
C ASN A 210 -20.39 -12.18 -25.79
N VAL A 211 -19.69 -11.17 -25.25
CA VAL A 211 -20.22 -9.80 -25.14
C VAL A 211 -20.62 -9.24 -26.51
N ARG A 212 -19.74 -9.38 -27.51
CA ARG A 212 -20.02 -8.88 -28.86
C ARG A 212 -21.24 -9.55 -29.48
N ASN A 213 -21.36 -10.86 -29.34
CA ASN A 213 -22.47 -11.64 -29.86
C ASN A 213 -23.79 -11.27 -29.16
N SER A 214 -23.77 -11.10 -27.83
CA SER A 214 -24.95 -10.69 -27.07
C SER A 214 -25.46 -9.32 -27.50
N ILE A 215 -24.57 -8.33 -27.67
CA ILE A 215 -24.93 -6.98 -28.16
C ILE A 215 -25.50 -7.03 -29.59
N GLN A 216 -24.99 -7.92 -30.45
CA GLN A 216 -25.46 -8.07 -31.83
C GLN A 216 -26.80 -8.80 -31.92
N ASN A 217 -27.00 -9.84 -31.11
CA ASN A 217 -28.18 -10.69 -31.14
C ASN A 217 -29.38 -10.08 -30.39
N HIS A 218 -29.13 -9.20 -29.43
CA HIS A 218 -30.14 -8.55 -28.60
C HIS A 218 -30.02 -7.01 -28.75
N PRO A 219 -30.63 -6.40 -29.79
CA PRO A 219 -30.51 -4.96 -30.03
C PRO A 219 -31.23 -4.09 -28.98
N ASP A 220 -32.10 -4.68 -28.17
CA ASP A 220 -32.86 -4.07 -27.07
C ASP A 220 -32.26 -4.37 -25.68
N LEU A 221 -31.01 -4.86 -25.65
CA LEU A 221 -30.25 -5.08 -24.43
C LEU A 221 -29.90 -3.75 -23.75
N THR A 222 -30.15 -3.65 -22.44
CA THR A 222 -29.90 -2.42 -21.66
C THR A 222 -28.85 -2.62 -20.58
N THR A 223 -28.57 -3.86 -20.16
CA THR A 223 -27.72 -4.13 -19.00
C THR A 223 -26.77 -5.30 -19.27
N LEU A 224 -25.48 -5.09 -18.99
CA LEU A 224 -24.42 -6.08 -19.15
C LEU A 224 -23.89 -6.47 -17.77
N VAL A 225 -24.00 -7.75 -17.42
CA VAL A 225 -23.72 -8.22 -16.07
C VAL A 225 -22.50 -9.13 -16.04
N GLY A 226 -21.40 -8.67 -15.44
CA GLY A 226 -20.18 -9.47 -15.28
C GLY A 226 -20.16 -10.20 -13.94
N ILE A 227 -20.20 -11.53 -13.93
CA ILE A 227 -20.34 -12.32 -12.69
C ILE A 227 -19.00 -12.64 -12.02
N TRP A 228 -17.91 -12.72 -12.79
CA TRP A 228 -16.54 -12.93 -12.29
C TRP A 228 -15.61 -11.76 -12.67
N SER A 229 -14.56 -11.56 -11.89
CA SER A 229 -13.57 -10.48 -12.03
C SER A 229 -13.17 -10.09 -13.46
N TYR A 230 -12.78 -11.05 -14.30
CA TYR A 230 -12.28 -10.75 -15.65
C TYR A 230 -13.39 -10.45 -16.68
N ASN A 231 -14.67 -10.62 -16.32
CA ASN A 231 -15.77 -10.26 -17.20
C ASN A 231 -15.90 -8.72 -17.31
N ALA A 232 -15.55 -7.98 -16.27
CA ALA A 232 -15.63 -6.52 -16.27
C ALA A 232 -14.81 -5.88 -17.40
N PRO A 233 -13.50 -6.19 -17.58
CA PRO A 233 -12.78 -5.63 -18.71
C PRO A 233 -13.23 -6.14 -20.07
N ALA A 234 -13.69 -7.40 -20.15
CA ALA A 234 -14.20 -7.95 -21.41
C ALA A 234 -15.43 -7.17 -21.89
N ILE A 235 -16.34 -6.83 -20.97
CA ILE A 235 -17.53 -6.01 -21.24
C ILE A 235 -17.09 -4.62 -21.69
N VAL A 236 -16.30 -3.93 -20.86
CA VAL A 236 -15.89 -2.54 -21.11
C VAL A 236 -15.12 -2.39 -22.42
N ASP A 237 -14.16 -3.27 -22.69
CA ASP A 237 -13.37 -3.18 -23.92
C ASP A 237 -14.26 -3.31 -25.15
N VAL A 238 -15.24 -4.21 -25.14
CA VAL A 238 -16.12 -4.46 -26.29
C VAL A 238 -17.10 -3.30 -26.48
N VAL A 239 -17.72 -2.77 -25.43
CA VAL A 239 -18.65 -1.63 -25.58
C VAL A 239 -17.92 -0.37 -26.05
N LYS A 240 -16.67 -0.17 -25.63
CA LYS A 240 -15.83 0.94 -26.12
C LYS A 240 -15.39 0.74 -27.56
N GLU A 241 -15.00 -0.47 -27.95
CA GLU A 241 -14.65 -0.79 -29.35
C GLU A 241 -15.82 -0.59 -30.31
N LEU A 242 -17.03 -0.84 -29.83
CA LEU A 242 -18.26 -0.64 -30.60
C LEU A 242 -18.76 0.81 -30.57
N ASP A 243 -18.17 1.67 -29.74
CA ASP A 243 -18.63 3.05 -29.49
C ASP A 243 -20.09 3.10 -28.98
N ARG A 244 -20.42 2.18 -28.05
CA ARG A 244 -21.78 1.98 -27.52
C ARG A 244 -21.83 1.94 -25.99
N ARG A 245 -20.85 2.52 -25.28
CA ARG A 245 -20.82 2.50 -23.81
C ARG A 245 -22.07 3.14 -23.19
N GLU A 246 -22.57 4.22 -23.77
CA GLU A 246 -23.74 4.96 -23.25
C GLU A 246 -25.06 4.18 -23.39
N ASP A 247 -25.08 3.09 -24.17
CA ASP A 247 -26.28 2.28 -24.39
C ASP A 247 -26.56 1.29 -23.24
N PHE A 248 -25.60 1.06 -22.34
CA PHE A 248 -25.66 -0.03 -21.36
C PHE A 248 -25.35 0.41 -19.93
N ASP A 249 -26.11 -0.11 -18.98
CA ASP A 249 -25.70 -0.20 -17.58
C ASP A 249 -24.71 -1.37 -17.43
N VAL A 250 -23.51 -1.10 -16.92
CA VAL A 250 -22.44 -2.07 -16.72
C VAL A 250 -22.33 -2.40 -15.24
N CYS A 251 -22.89 -3.55 -14.86
CA CYS A 251 -22.96 -4.03 -13.48
C CYS A 251 -22.01 -5.25 -13.33
N VAL A 252 -21.00 -5.17 -12.47
CA VAL A 252 -19.97 -6.24 -12.44
C VAL A 252 -19.59 -6.67 -11.03
N PHE A 253 -18.95 -7.84 -10.93
CA PHE A 253 -18.35 -8.36 -9.72
C PHE A 253 -16.84 -8.17 -9.69
N ASP A 254 -16.32 -8.10 -8.47
CA ASP A 254 -14.92 -7.97 -8.10
C ASP A 254 -14.26 -6.63 -8.49
N ALA A 255 -13.23 -6.24 -7.74
CA ALA A 255 -12.47 -5.02 -7.96
C ALA A 255 -11.05 -5.37 -8.44
N GLU A 256 -10.93 -6.00 -9.60
CA GLU A 256 -9.60 -6.17 -10.18
C GLU A 256 -9.03 -4.81 -10.66
N PRO A 257 -7.70 -4.61 -10.67
CA PRO A 257 -7.11 -3.29 -10.93
C PRO A 257 -7.57 -2.62 -12.23
N LEU A 258 -7.88 -3.43 -13.26
CA LEU A 258 -8.38 -2.91 -14.52
C LEU A 258 -9.85 -2.47 -14.43
N ALA A 259 -10.71 -3.23 -13.74
CA ALA A 259 -12.11 -2.88 -13.52
C ALA A 259 -12.24 -1.61 -12.65
N ILE A 260 -11.42 -1.48 -11.60
CA ILE A 260 -11.35 -0.25 -10.78
C ILE A 260 -11.02 0.96 -11.67
N LYS A 261 -10.03 0.81 -12.55
CA LYS A 261 -9.66 1.88 -13.47
C LYS A 261 -10.79 2.19 -14.45
N GLN A 262 -11.46 1.17 -14.99
CA GLN A 262 -12.58 1.37 -15.92
C GLN A 262 -13.76 2.06 -15.24
N MET A 263 -14.05 1.76 -13.98
CA MET A 263 -15.00 2.54 -13.17
C MET A 263 -14.55 4.00 -13.05
N SER A 264 -13.28 4.24 -12.72
CA SER A 264 -12.73 5.60 -12.65
C SER A 264 -12.81 6.37 -13.98
N ASP A 265 -12.78 5.65 -15.11
CA ASP A 265 -12.89 6.22 -16.46
C ASP A 265 -14.38 6.41 -16.88
N GLY A 266 -15.35 6.08 -16.01
CA GLY A 266 -16.79 6.17 -16.26
C GLY A 266 -17.38 4.98 -17.02
N ASP A 267 -16.59 3.91 -17.20
CA ASP A 267 -16.98 2.77 -18.03
C ASP A 267 -17.72 1.66 -17.25
N VAL A 268 -17.81 1.74 -15.92
CA VAL A 268 -18.52 0.78 -15.05
C VAL A 268 -19.41 1.53 -14.06
N ASP A 269 -20.68 1.15 -13.97
CA ASP A 269 -21.68 1.90 -13.19
C ASP A 269 -21.79 1.40 -11.74
N VAL A 270 -21.53 0.12 -11.50
CA VAL A 270 -21.53 -0.48 -10.15
C VAL A 270 -20.69 -1.75 -10.10
N MET A 271 -20.00 -1.94 -8.98
CA MET A 271 -19.26 -3.16 -8.66
C MET A 271 -19.72 -3.76 -7.32
N VAL A 272 -19.91 -5.08 -7.26
CA VAL A 272 -19.99 -5.81 -5.99
C VAL A 272 -18.67 -6.52 -5.74
N VAL A 273 -17.99 -6.17 -4.64
CA VAL A 273 -16.61 -6.56 -4.35
C VAL A 273 -16.56 -7.47 -3.14
N GLN A 274 -15.92 -8.63 -3.31
CA GLN A 274 -15.74 -9.64 -2.27
C GLN A 274 -14.54 -9.34 -1.35
N ASN A 275 -14.32 -10.18 -0.34
CA ASN A 275 -13.16 -10.10 0.56
C ASN A 275 -12.28 -11.38 0.52
N PRO A 276 -11.53 -11.61 -0.57
CA PRO A 276 -10.72 -12.83 -0.75
C PRO A 276 -9.64 -13.02 0.31
N TYR A 277 -9.06 -11.95 0.83
CA TYR A 277 -8.09 -12.03 1.94
C TYR A 277 -8.73 -12.69 3.17
N GLN A 278 -9.91 -12.23 3.57
CA GLN A 278 -10.62 -12.83 4.71
C GLN A 278 -11.05 -14.28 4.42
N MET A 279 -11.38 -14.63 3.18
CA MET A 279 -11.66 -16.03 2.84
C MET A 279 -10.46 -16.93 3.13
N GLY A 280 -9.25 -16.54 2.71
CA GLY A 280 -8.02 -17.30 2.97
C GLY A 280 -7.69 -17.38 4.46
N TYR A 281 -7.74 -16.24 5.15
CA TYR A 281 -7.42 -16.17 6.58
C TYR A 281 -8.38 -16.99 7.43
N GLN A 282 -9.69 -16.80 7.24
CA GLN A 282 -10.71 -17.51 8.02
C GLN A 282 -10.77 -19.00 7.66
N ALA A 283 -10.41 -19.40 6.44
CA ALA A 283 -10.31 -20.81 6.08
C ALA A 283 -9.21 -21.53 6.86
N VAL A 284 -8.02 -20.96 6.95
CA VAL A 284 -6.95 -21.53 7.78
C VAL A 284 -7.35 -21.53 9.25
N LYS A 285 -7.96 -20.44 9.74
CA LYS A 285 -8.46 -20.35 11.11
C LYS A 285 -9.44 -21.47 11.47
N LEU A 286 -10.46 -21.66 10.63
CA LEU A 286 -11.47 -22.68 10.84
C LEU A 286 -10.85 -24.08 10.75
N LEU A 287 -10.04 -24.34 9.73
CA LEU A 287 -9.44 -25.66 9.54
C LEU A 287 -8.49 -26.03 10.68
N ASN A 288 -7.69 -25.07 11.16
CA ASN A 288 -6.86 -25.27 12.36
C ASN A 288 -7.73 -25.57 13.60
N ALA A 289 -8.78 -24.78 13.83
CA ALA A 289 -9.70 -25.02 14.94
C ALA A 289 -10.39 -26.40 14.86
N LEU A 290 -10.70 -26.89 13.65
CA LEU A 290 -11.26 -28.22 13.46
C LEU A 290 -10.22 -29.33 13.72
N VAL A 291 -8.98 -29.15 13.30
CA VAL A 291 -7.89 -30.11 13.54
C VAL A 291 -7.53 -30.21 15.03
N GLU A 292 -7.58 -29.08 15.75
CA GLU A 292 -7.29 -29.00 17.18
C GLU A 292 -8.51 -29.25 18.10
N ASP A 293 -9.67 -29.60 17.54
CA ASP A 293 -10.94 -29.74 18.25
C ASP A 293 -11.33 -28.49 19.10
N ASP A 294 -10.97 -27.30 18.65
CA ASP A 294 -11.29 -26.01 19.28
C ASP A 294 -12.74 -25.59 19.02
N THR A 295 -13.64 -26.19 19.80
CA THR A 295 -15.08 -25.91 19.77
C THR A 295 -15.44 -24.45 20.09
N GLN A 296 -14.58 -23.72 20.81
CA GLN A 296 -14.85 -22.31 21.12
C GLN A 296 -14.71 -21.47 19.86
N THR A 297 -13.58 -21.59 19.16
CA THR A 297 -13.34 -20.84 17.92
C THR A 297 -14.40 -21.16 16.86
N VAL A 298 -14.78 -22.44 16.71
CA VAL A 298 -15.85 -22.84 15.79
C VAL A 298 -17.20 -22.21 16.19
N GLY A 299 -17.56 -22.22 17.48
CA GLY A 299 -18.79 -21.61 17.97
C GLY A 299 -18.82 -20.09 17.81
N GLU A 300 -17.67 -19.41 17.94
CA GLU A 300 -17.55 -17.97 17.70
C GLU A 300 -17.70 -17.62 16.20
N MET A 301 -17.19 -18.47 15.31
CA MET A 301 -17.32 -18.29 13.86
C MET A 301 -18.73 -18.61 13.36
N PHE A 302 -19.39 -19.61 13.97
CA PHE A 302 -20.73 -20.08 13.57
C PHE A 302 -21.70 -20.05 14.75
N PRO A 303 -22.03 -18.86 15.29
CA PRO A 303 -22.87 -18.74 16.49
C PRO A 303 -24.31 -19.24 16.28
N ASN A 304 -24.74 -19.34 15.02
CA ASN A 304 -26.08 -19.78 14.62
C ASN A 304 -26.05 -21.11 13.85
N ALA A 305 -25.06 -21.98 14.09
CA ALA A 305 -24.88 -23.24 13.34
C ALA A 305 -26.13 -24.14 13.27
N ASP A 306 -27.03 -24.05 14.26
CA ASP A 306 -28.30 -24.81 14.32
C ASP A 306 -29.41 -24.24 13.43
N GLN A 307 -29.21 -23.06 12.82
CA GLN A 307 -30.19 -22.39 11.95
C GLN A 307 -29.99 -22.76 10.47
N GLU A 308 -31.00 -22.50 9.65
CA GLU A 308 -30.91 -22.62 8.20
C GLU A 308 -29.80 -21.68 7.68
N ASN A 309 -28.86 -22.20 6.88
CA ASN A 309 -27.62 -21.52 6.47
C ASN A 309 -26.67 -21.08 7.61
N GLY A 310 -26.83 -21.62 8.83
CA GLY A 310 -25.93 -21.36 9.97
C GLY A 310 -24.49 -21.85 9.80
N ASP A 311 -24.22 -22.61 8.75
CA ASP A 311 -22.93 -23.16 8.33
C ASP A 311 -22.14 -22.26 7.37
N LEU A 312 -22.66 -21.06 7.06
CA LEU A 312 -21.98 -20.03 6.26
C LEU A 312 -21.26 -19.02 7.17
N TYR A 313 -19.97 -18.84 6.92
CA TYR A 313 -19.20 -17.69 7.41
C TYR A 313 -19.15 -16.64 6.30
N ASN A 314 -19.96 -15.59 6.43
CA ASN A 314 -20.00 -14.51 5.46
C ASN A 314 -18.82 -13.55 5.66
N THR A 315 -17.93 -13.48 4.66
CA THR A 315 -16.76 -12.58 4.64
C THR A 315 -17.11 -11.12 4.30
N GLY A 316 -18.40 -10.86 4.05
CA GLY A 316 -18.93 -9.54 3.71
C GLY A 316 -18.76 -9.21 2.23
N MET A 317 -19.40 -8.11 1.83
CA MET A 317 -19.33 -7.57 0.48
C MET A 317 -19.38 -6.05 0.51
N LYS A 318 -18.86 -5.44 -0.56
CA LYS A 318 -18.90 -4.00 -0.77
C LYS A 318 -19.63 -3.68 -2.06
N VAL A 319 -20.52 -2.71 -2.02
CA VAL A 319 -21.12 -2.11 -3.22
C VAL A 319 -20.35 -0.83 -3.51
N VAL A 320 -19.58 -0.84 -4.59
CA VAL A 320 -18.74 0.28 -5.01
C VAL A 320 -19.39 0.95 -6.21
N VAL A 321 -19.62 2.26 -6.11
CA VAL A 321 -20.27 3.06 -7.16
C VAL A 321 -19.49 4.34 -7.44
N PRO A 322 -19.50 4.89 -8.67
CA PRO A 322 -18.93 6.21 -8.97
C PRO A 322 -19.51 7.33 -8.09
N GLU A 323 -18.72 8.38 -7.83
CA GLU A 323 -19.13 9.54 -7.03
C GLU A 323 -20.38 10.27 -7.56
N ASP A 324 -20.59 10.26 -8.87
CA ASP A 324 -21.71 10.86 -9.57
C ASP A 324 -22.89 9.89 -9.78
N SER A 325 -22.81 8.68 -9.24
CA SER A 325 -23.86 7.66 -9.36
C SER A 325 -25.17 8.12 -8.70
N PRO A 326 -26.33 7.83 -9.33
CA PRO A 326 -27.64 8.08 -8.71
C PRO A 326 -27.96 7.10 -7.56
N LEU A 327 -27.14 6.05 -7.38
CA LEU A 327 -27.32 5.01 -6.38
C LEU A 327 -27.10 5.54 -4.96
N LYS A 328 -27.93 5.07 -4.02
CA LYS A 328 -27.87 5.51 -2.63
C LYS A 328 -27.77 4.35 -1.65
N PRO A 329 -27.04 4.51 -0.51
CA PRO A 329 -26.82 3.46 0.46
C PRO A 329 -28.10 2.80 0.97
N GLU A 330 -29.21 3.56 1.09
CA GLU A 330 -30.46 3.07 1.67
C GLU A 330 -31.17 2.01 0.80
N SER A 331 -30.71 1.84 -0.44
CA SER A 331 -31.25 0.84 -1.37
C SER A 331 -30.69 -0.55 -1.09
N PHE A 332 -29.57 -0.65 -0.37
CA PHE A 332 -28.78 -1.87 -0.18
C PHE A 332 -28.98 -2.48 1.22
N SER A 333 -28.66 -3.78 1.36
CA SER A 333 -28.78 -4.48 2.63
C SER A 333 -27.75 -3.98 3.66
N GLU A 334 -28.04 -4.17 4.95
CA GLU A 334 -27.11 -3.81 6.03
C GLU A 334 -25.79 -4.63 5.99
N ASN A 335 -25.79 -5.79 5.32
CA ASN A 335 -24.61 -6.63 5.13
C ASN A 335 -23.69 -6.13 4.01
N ALA A 336 -24.15 -5.17 3.20
CA ALA A 336 -23.42 -4.60 2.08
C ALA A 336 -22.83 -3.23 2.46
N GLU A 337 -21.51 -3.14 2.52
CA GLU A 337 -20.83 -1.86 2.76
C GLU A 337 -20.89 -0.99 1.49
N PHE A 338 -21.59 0.13 1.53
CA PHE A 338 -21.69 1.05 0.41
C PHE A 338 -20.50 2.01 0.36
N ILE A 339 -19.80 2.06 -0.78
CA ILE A 339 -18.60 2.86 -0.98
C ILE A 339 -18.78 3.75 -2.23
N LEU A 340 -18.69 5.07 -2.03
CA LEU A 340 -18.52 6.02 -3.12
C LEU A 340 -17.07 5.99 -3.60
N PHE A 341 -16.89 5.75 -4.89
CA PHE A 341 -15.61 5.77 -5.57
C PHE A 341 -15.26 7.21 -5.93
N GLY A 342 -14.38 7.82 -5.14
CA GLY A 342 -13.97 9.21 -5.29
C GLY A 342 -12.60 9.41 -5.93
N LEU A 343 -12.35 10.64 -6.40
CA LEU A 343 -11.05 11.12 -6.90
C LEU A 343 -9.92 11.05 -5.85
N LEU A 344 -10.28 10.94 -4.57
CA LEU A 344 -9.37 10.87 -3.43
C LEU A 344 -9.60 9.56 -2.66
N GLU A 345 -8.52 8.84 -2.35
CA GLU A 345 -8.62 7.65 -1.51
C GLU A 345 -8.94 8.02 -0.05
N PRO A 346 -9.60 7.15 0.76
CA PRO A 346 -9.95 7.44 2.16
C PRO A 346 -8.76 7.87 3.03
N HIS A 347 -7.55 7.43 2.68
CA HIS A 347 -6.33 7.82 3.38
C HIS A 347 -5.89 9.26 3.06
N GLU A 348 -6.16 9.75 1.85
CA GLU A 348 -5.84 11.12 1.41
C GLU A 348 -6.74 12.14 2.13
N TRP A 349 -8.02 11.82 2.34
CA TRP A 349 -8.91 12.62 3.19
C TRP A 349 -8.44 12.74 4.64
N GLY A 350 -7.98 11.63 5.22
CA GLY A 350 -7.38 11.62 6.55
C GLY A 350 -6.14 12.54 6.63
N LEU A 351 -5.32 12.55 5.57
CA LEU A 351 -4.13 13.38 5.49
C LEU A 351 -4.47 14.87 5.29
N ILE A 352 -5.47 15.20 4.48
CA ILE A 352 -5.99 16.58 4.34
C ILE A 352 -6.48 17.10 5.69
N LEU A 353 -7.25 16.30 6.43
CA LEU A 353 -7.69 16.65 7.77
C LEU A 353 -6.49 16.88 8.71
N ALA A 354 -5.48 16.01 8.67
CA ALA A 354 -4.26 16.15 9.47
C ALA A 354 -3.51 17.45 9.13
N ILE A 355 -3.41 17.82 7.85
CA ILE A 355 -2.83 19.09 7.38
C ILE A 355 -3.59 20.28 8.00
N VAL A 356 -4.91 20.29 7.91
CA VAL A 356 -5.75 21.37 8.48
C VAL A 356 -5.54 21.48 9.99
N ILE A 357 -5.48 20.36 10.70
CA ILE A 357 -5.24 20.32 12.15
C ILE A 357 -3.87 20.90 12.49
N VAL A 358 -2.81 20.50 11.76
CA VAL A 358 -1.45 21.02 12.00
C VAL A 358 -1.39 22.52 11.77
N VAL A 359 -1.97 23.03 10.67
CA VAL A 359 -2.01 24.47 10.38
C VAL A 359 -2.75 25.23 11.49
N ALA A 360 -3.94 24.77 11.88
CA ALA A 360 -4.73 25.40 12.93
C ALA A 360 -4.01 25.39 14.28
N PHE A 361 -3.36 24.28 14.63
CA PHE A 361 -2.60 24.13 15.86
C PHE A 361 -1.37 25.06 15.87
N THR A 362 -0.58 25.08 14.80
CA THR A 362 0.57 25.98 14.68
C THR A 362 0.14 27.44 14.76
N ALA A 363 -0.94 27.83 14.08
CA ALA A 363 -1.47 29.20 14.14
C ALA A 363 -1.90 29.63 15.56
N ALA A 364 -2.34 28.68 16.39
CA ALA A 364 -2.78 28.94 17.76
C ALA A 364 -1.63 28.94 18.80
N VAL A 365 -0.56 28.19 18.56
CA VAL A 365 0.51 27.94 19.55
C VAL A 365 1.79 28.71 19.25
N ASP A 366 2.03 29.08 17.98
CA ASP A 366 3.18 29.90 17.59
C ASP A 366 3.18 31.24 18.34
N GLN A 367 4.24 31.48 19.12
CA GLN A 367 4.39 32.70 19.94
C GLN A 367 4.37 33.96 19.08
N HIS A 368 4.92 33.88 17.86
CA HIS A 368 4.97 35.00 16.91
C HIS A 368 3.72 35.09 16.03
N HIS A 369 2.82 34.10 16.10
CA HIS A 369 1.60 34.01 15.29
C HIS A 369 1.87 34.27 13.78
N ALA A 370 2.98 33.77 13.26
CA ALA A 370 3.48 34.07 11.92
C ALA A 370 2.48 33.70 10.82
N TYR A 371 1.73 32.60 11.00
CA TYR A 371 0.66 32.18 10.08
C TYR A 371 -0.53 33.14 10.04
N LEU A 372 -0.78 33.90 11.10
CA LEU A 372 -1.87 34.88 11.16
C LEU A 372 -1.41 36.29 10.79
N GLN A 373 -0.17 36.66 11.17
CA GLN A 373 0.38 37.99 10.95
C GLN A 373 0.92 38.19 9.53
N ASP A 374 1.62 37.19 8.99
CA ASP A 374 2.16 37.20 7.62
C ASP A 374 1.87 35.85 6.93
N PRO A 375 0.58 35.58 6.61
CA PRO A 375 0.17 34.34 5.99
C PRO A 375 0.83 34.13 4.63
N TRP A 376 1.10 35.22 3.89
CA TRP A 376 1.67 35.14 2.55
C TRP A 376 3.14 34.70 2.58
N ARG A 377 3.94 35.26 3.49
CA ARG A 377 5.33 34.82 3.65
C ARG A 377 5.41 33.37 4.10
N SER A 378 4.57 32.99 5.07
CA SER A 378 4.50 31.61 5.56
C SER A 378 4.13 30.64 4.43
N PHE A 379 3.10 30.97 3.65
CA PHE A 379 2.70 30.20 2.48
C PHE A 379 3.84 30.06 1.45
N HIS A 380 4.55 31.15 1.15
CA HIS A 380 5.66 31.16 0.21
C HIS A 380 6.83 30.29 0.68
N ASP A 381 7.19 30.36 1.98
CA ASP A 381 8.26 29.53 2.56
C ASP A 381 7.89 28.04 2.58
N ILE A 382 6.65 27.69 2.93
CA ILE A 382 6.15 26.31 2.89
C ILE A 382 6.15 25.80 1.45
N CYS A 383 5.60 26.57 0.50
CA CYS A 383 5.56 26.17 -0.91
C CYS A 383 6.97 25.95 -1.48
N ARG A 384 7.94 26.81 -1.16
CA ARG A 384 9.35 26.62 -1.52
C ARG A 384 9.85 25.27 -1.02
N GLN A 385 9.77 25.07 0.29
CA GLN A 385 10.40 23.93 0.94
C GLN A 385 9.70 22.61 0.59
N THR A 386 8.37 22.62 0.46
CA THR A 386 7.58 21.48 -0.03
C THR A 386 7.92 21.16 -1.48
N SER A 387 8.11 22.16 -2.36
CA SER A 387 8.47 21.90 -3.75
C SER A 387 9.86 21.26 -3.87
N MET A 388 10.82 21.76 -3.10
CA MET A 388 12.18 21.21 -3.09
C MET A 388 12.21 19.77 -2.57
N LEU A 389 11.52 19.49 -1.44
CA LEU A 389 11.32 18.14 -0.91
C LEU A 389 10.59 17.23 -1.91
N GLY A 390 9.50 17.76 -2.46
CA GLY A 390 8.57 17.05 -3.33
C GLY A 390 9.23 16.49 -4.57
N ILE A 391 10.12 17.25 -5.22
CA ILE A 391 10.80 16.81 -6.46
C ILE A 391 11.49 15.46 -6.26
N PHE A 392 12.31 15.29 -5.20
CA PHE A 392 13.00 14.03 -4.97
C PHE A 392 12.16 13.01 -4.19
N ALA A 393 11.14 13.44 -3.44
CA ALA A 393 10.16 12.54 -2.82
C ALA A 393 9.31 11.79 -3.86
N LEU A 394 8.99 12.41 -5.00
CA LEU A 394 8.36 11.70 -6.14
C LEU A 394 9.23 10.53 -6.64
N GLY A 395 10.55 10.72 -6.65
CA GLY A 395 11.51 9.67 -6.97
C GLY A 395 11.53 8.55 -5.94
N ALA A 396 11.54 8.92 -4.65
CA ALA A 396 11.45 7.96 -3.55
C ALA A 396 10.15 7.14 -3.63
N ALA A 397 9.01 7.78 -3.86
CA ALA A 397 7.71 7.12 -4.01
C ALA A 397 7.72 6.12 -5.16
N LEU A 398 8.28 6.47 -6.32
CA LEU A 398 8.40 5.55 -7.45
C LEU A 398 9.20 4.28 -7.11
N VAL A 399 10.33 4.45 -6.42
CA VAL A 399 11.18 3.32 -6.00
C VAL A 399 10.48 2.46 -4.96
N ILE A 400 9.80 3.08 -3.99
CA ILE A 400 9.03 2.38 -2.95
C ILE A 400 7.89 1.58 -3.58
N ILE A 401 7.10 2.20 -4.47
CA ILE A 401 6.01 1.51 -5.18
C ILE A 401 6.54 0.33 -6.00
N ALA A 402 7.76 0.43 -6.56
CA ALA A 402 8.42 -0.66 -7.26
C ALA A 402 8.98 -1.78 -6.34
N GLY A 403 8.78 -1.71 -5.02
CA GLY A 403 9.29 -2.68 -4.04
C GLY A 403 10.75 -2.48 -3.66
N GLY A 404 11.33 -1.31 -3.95
CA GLY A 404 12.71 -0.95 -3.63
C GLY A 404 12.82 0.10 -2.52
N ILE A 405 14.04 0.31 -2.03
CA ILE A 405 14.38 1.43 -1.14
C ILE A 405 15.61 2.13 -1.70
N ASP A 406 15.56 3.46 -1.80
CA ASP A 406 16.71 4.30 -2.18
C ASP A 406 17.11 5.23 -1.03
N LEU A 407 18.21 4.88 -0.37
CA LEU A 407 18.80 5.69 0.69
C LEU A 407 19.77 6.75 0.15
N SER A 408 20.03 6.81 -1.15
CA SER A 408 21.09 7.66 -1.70
C SER A 408 20.63 9.07 -2.07
N ALA A 409 19.32 9.36 -2.09
CA ALA A 409 18.76 10.61 -2.64
C ALA A 409 19.50 11.88 -2.17
N GLY A 410 19.82 11.97 -0.87
CA GLY A 410 20.58 13.09 -0.33
C GLY A 410 22.03 13.19 -0.81
N SER A 411 22.74 12.07 -0.99
CA SER A 411 24.09 12.09 -1.58
C SER A 411 24.06 12.35 -3.08
N VAL A 412 23.00 11.93 -3.78
CA VAL A 412 22.75 12.25 -5.20
C VAL A 412 22.54 13.75 -5.37
N ILE A 413 21.76 14.40 -4.48
CA ILE A 413 21.63 15.86 -4.43
C ILE A 413 23.01 16.52 -4.26
N ALA A 414 23.83 16.03 -3.32
CA ALA A 414 25.16 16.59 -3.02
C ALA A 414 26.13 16.49 -4.21
N ILE A 415 26.28 15.30 -4.81
CA ILE A 415 27.16 15.12 -5.99
C ILE A 415 26.63 15.86 -7.20
N SER A 416 25.30 15.96 -7.37
CA SER A 416 24.70 16.68 -8.50
C SER A 416 24.93 18.18 -8.41
N GLY A 417 24.81 18.76 -7.22
CA GLY A 417 25.22 20.15 -6.95
C GLY A 417 26.71 20.38 -7.21
N THR A 418 27.55 19.42 -6.78
CA THR A 418 29.00 19.43 -7.04
C THR A 418 29.31 19.47 -8.53
N ILE A 419 28.69 18.59 -9.31
CA ILE A 419 28.91 18.53 -10.76
C ILE A 419 28.41 19.82 -11.44
N CYS A 420 27.25 20.34 -11.03
CA CYS A 420 26.70 21.57 -11.59
C CYS A 420 27.66 22.74 -11.37
N GLY A 421 28.07 22.96 -10.11
CA GLY A 421 29.04 24.01 -9.76
C GLY A 421 30.42 23.80 -10.39
N SER A 422 30.86 22.54 -10.52
CA SER A 422 32.14 22.21 -11.17
C SER A 422 32.13 22.52 -12.67
N ILE A 423 31.03 22.23 -13.37
CA ILE A 423 30.89 22.56 -14.80
C ILE A 423 30.87 24.09 -14.99
N MET A 424 30.13 24.81 -14.13
CA MET A 424 30.13 26.28 -14.16
C MET A 424 31.54 26.84 -13.94
N LEU A 425 32.27 26.32 -12.93
CA LEU A 425 33.65 26.71 -12.63
C LEU A 425 34.62 26.40 -13.77
N LEU A 426 34.52 25.23 -14.39
CA LEU A 426 35.42 24.81 -15.47
C LEU A 426 35.19 25.59 -16.78
N LEU A 427 33.94 25.90 -17.11
CA LEU A 427 33.59 26.56 -18.36
C LEU A 427 33.60 28.10 -18.27
N ALA A 428 33.46 28.67 -17.07
CA ALA A 428 33.43 30.11 -16.85
C ALA A 428 34.10 30.52 -15.52
N PRO A 429 35.41 30.21 -15.32
CA PRO A 429 36.10 30.47 -14.06
C PRO A 429 36.11 31.95 -13.67
N GLU A 430 36.34 32.86 -14.63
CA GLU A 430 36.38 34.30 -14.39
C GLU A 430 35.02 34.83 -13.91
N ALA A 431 33.92 34.42 -14.56
CA ALA A 431 32.57 34.83 -14.19
C ALA A 431 32.15 34.26 -12.82
N MET A 432 32.62 33.05 -12.49
CA MET A 432 32.41 32.43 -11.19
C MET A 432 33.13 33.17 -10.05
N GLU A 433 34.28 33.79 -10.33
CA GLU A 433 35.02 34.62 -9.35
C GLU A 433 34.47 36.04 -9.25
N SER A 434 34.12 36.67 -10.37
CA SER A 434 33.62 38.06 -10.41
C SER A 434 32.14 38.19 -10.02
N GLY A 435 31.37 37.09 -10.14
CA GLY A 435 29.92 37.10 -9.98
C GLY A 435 29.17 37.63 -11.21
N ASP A 436 29.85 37.75 -12.35
CA ASP A 436 29.23 38.14 -13.61
C ASP A 436 28.23 37.07 -14.08
N PRO A 437 27.18 37.44 -14.84
CA PRO A 437 26.23 36.48 -15.38
C PRO A 437 26.91 35.42 -16.25
N LEU A 438 26.69 34.16 -15.91
CA LEU A 438 27.10 32.98 -16.65
C LEU A 438 26.40 32.96 -18.00
N GLY A 439 27.15 32.64 -19.05
CA GLY A 439 26.59 32.48 -20.39
C GLY A 439 25.54 31.37 -20.42
N THR A 440 24.45 31.58 -21.15
CA THR A 440 23.34 30.59 -21.26
C THR A 440 23.83 29.21 -21.67
N GLY A 441 24.85 29.12 -22.54
CA GLY A 441 25.46 27.85 -22.92
C GLY A 441 26.13 27.10 -21.76
N VAL A 442 26.75 27.83 -20.82
CA VAL A 442 27.36 27.26 -19.60
C VAL A 442 26.29 26.72 -18.68
N ILE A 443 25.20 27.46 -18.47
CA ILE A 443 24.06 27.02 -17.64
C ILE A 443 23.42 25.76 -18.25
N ILE A 444 23.17 25.73 -19.56
CA ILE A 444 22.61 24.54 -20.24
C ILE A 444 23.55 23.34 -20.10
N ALA A 445 24.86 23.54 -20.28
CA ALA A 445 25.86 22.48 -20.11
C ALA A 445 25.89 21.95 -18.67
N ALA A 446 25.83 22.83 -17.68
CA ALA A 446 25.80 22.47 -16.26
C ALA A 446 24.55 21.65 -15.92
N ILE A 447 23.36 22.13 -16.31
CA ILE A 447 22.09 21.42 -16.09
C ILE A 447 22.10 20.05 -16.77
N THR A 448 22.50 19.99 -18.05
CA THR A 448 22.50 18.74 -18.82
C THR A 448 23.51 17.74 -18.26
N GLY A 449 24.72 18.20 -17.93
CA GLY A 449 25.75 17.36 -17.32
C GLY A 449 25.32 16.79 -15.97
N THR A 450 24.66 17.61 -15.14
CA THR A 450 24.14 17.17 -13.85
C THR A 450 23.01 16.13 -13.98
N LEU A 451 22.07 16.32 -14.91
CA LEU A 451 21.00 15.34 -15.15
C LEU A 451 21.55 14.02 -15.71
N LEU A 452 22.57 14.06 -16.56
CA LEU A 452 23.25 12.86 -17.06
C LEU A 452 23.94 12.09 -15.92
N VAL A 453 24.58 12.79 -14.99
CA VAL A 453 25.16 12.15 -13.80
C VAL A 453 24.08 11.45 -12.97
N GLY A 454 22.94 12.10 -12.75
CA GLY A 454 21.78 11.46 -12.09
C GLY A 454 21.34 10.18 -12.79
N PHE A 455 21.17 10.22 -14.12
CA PHE A 455 20.82 9.05 -14.92
C PHE A 455 21.84 7.92 -14.80
N PHE A 456 23.14 8.22 -14.82
CA PHE A 456 24.19 7.20 -14.66
C PHE A 456 24.24 6.64 -13.25
N ILE A 457 23.99 7.45 -12.21
CA ILE A 457 23.90 6.97 -10.83
C ILE A 457 22.70 6.03 -10.67
N GLY A 458 21.52 6.39 -11.19
CA GLY A 458 20.37 5.50 -11.14
C GLY A 458 20.58 4.21 -11.93
N THR A 459 21.29 4.29 -13.07
CA THR A 459 21.73 3.11 -13.82
C THR A 459 22.71 2.25 -13.01
N LEU A 460 23.65 2.87 -12.27
CA LEU A 460 24.55 2.17 -11.37
C LEU A 460 23.80 1.44 -10.25
N HIS A 461 22.84 2.10 -9.59
CA HIS A 461 22.00 1.45 -8.56
C HIS A 461 21.25 0.25 -9.15
N ALA A 462 20.60 0.44 -10.29
CA ALA A 462 19.88 -0.63 -10.96
C ALA A 462 20.80 -1.79 -11.37
N TRP A 463 22.01 -1.51 -11.86
CA TRP A 463 22.99 -2.53 -12.21
C TRP A 463 23.46 -3.31 -10.97
N LEU A 464 23.74 -2.63 -9.87
CA LEU A 464 24.08 -3.28 -8.59
C LEU A 464 22.95 -4.18 -8.08
N ILE A 465 21.70 -3.78 -8.27
CA ILE A 465 20.53 -4.53 -7.78
C ILE A 465 20.19 -5.70 -8.70
N THR A 466 20.10 -5.46 -10.00
CA THR A 466 19.57 -6.44 -10.97
C THR A 466 20.63 -7.39 -11.50
N VAL A 467 21.88 -6.92 -11.68
CA VAL A 467 22.96 -7.72 -12.27
C VAL A 467 23.88 -8.30 -11.20
N VAL A 468 24.31 -7.47 -10.24
CA VAL A 468 25.16 -7.94 -9.13
C VAL A 468 24.34 -8.69 -8.08
N GLY A 469 23.03 -8.45 -8.00
CA GLY A 469 22.12 -9.13 -7.08
C GLY A 469 22.20 -8.60 -5.65
N LEU A 470 22.64 -7.34 -5.46
CA LEU A 470 22.67 -6.73 -4.13
C LEU A 470 21.25 -6.35 -3.67
N PRO A 471 20.93 -6.52 -2.38
CA PRO A 471 19.71 -5.94 -1.82
C PRO A 471 19.67 -4.41 -2.06
N PRO A 472 18.52 -3.83 -2.46
CA PRO A 472 18.42 -2.42 -2.81
C PRO A 472 18.95 -1.43 -1.77
N PHE A 473 18.64 -1.67 -0.49
CA PHE A 473 19.12 -0.81 0.59
C PHE A 473 20.65 -0.84 0.73
N VAL A 474 21.30 -1.98 0.44
CA VAL A 474 22.77 -2.11 0.51
C VAL A 474 23.42 -1.33 -0.63
N ALA A 475 22.92 -1.50 -1.85
CA ALA A 475 23.44 -0.80 -3.02
C ALA A 475 23.35 0.73 -2.88
N THR A 476 22.22 1.22 -2.35
CA THR A 476 21.97 2.66 -2.20
C THR A 476 22.63 3.24 -0.95
N LEU A 477 22.78 2.47 0.13
CA LEU A 477 23.58 2.87 1.30
C LEU A 477 25.07 3.02 0.97
N ALA A 478 25.63 2.09 0.18
CA ALA A 478 27.02 2.20 -0.29
C ALA A 478 27.22 3.49 -1.12
N SER A 479 26.25 3.79 -1.99
CA SER A 479 26.25 4.99 -2.82
C SER A 479 26.00 6.27 -2.00
N LEU A 480 25.21 6.22 -0.92
CA LEU A 480 25.04 7.32 0.04
C LEU A 480 26.39 7.82 0.56
N VAL A 481 27.24 6.90 1.01
CA VAL A 481 28.55 7.24 1.58
C VAL A 481 29.55 7.58 0.48
N GLY A 482 29.58 6.79 -0.59
CA GLY A 482 30.53 6.93 -1.69
C GLY A 482 30.37 8.24 -2.47
N LEU A 483 29.15 8.56 -2.91
CA LEU A 483 28.89 9.73 -3.75
C LEU A 483 29.14 11.05 -3.01
N ARG A 484 28.83 11.11 -1.71
CA ARG A 484 29.10 12.28 -0.89
C ARG A 484 30.60 12.51 -0.72
N SER A 485 31.36 11.45 -0.45
CA SER A 485 32.82 11.52 -0.35
C SER A 485 33.45 11.93 -1.69
N LEU A 486 32.94 11.38 -2.80
CA LEU A 486 33.37 11.75 -4.14
C LEU A 486 33.09 13.23 -4.45
N GLY A 487 31.92 13.74 -4.09
CA GLY A 487 31.57 15.16 -4.27
C GLY A 487 32.53 16.06 -3.52
N ARG A 488 32.84 15.73 -2.26
CA ARG A 488 33.85 16.44 -1.49
C ARG A 488 35.23 16.43 -2.17
N ALA A 489 35.68 15.27 -2.64
CA ALA A 489 36.98 15.13 -3.30
C ALA A 489 37.07 15.96 -4.60
N ILE A 490 36.00 15.97 -5.41
CA ILE A 490 35.92 16.79 -6.63
C ILE A 490 36.00 18.28 -6.29
N THR A 491 35.22 18.73 -5.30
CA THR A 491 35.22 20.13 -4.85
C THR A 491 36.60 20.56 -4.36
N GLU A 492 37.24 19.77 -3.49
CA GLU A 492 38.58 20.07 -2.97
C GLU A 492 39.65 20.10 -4.09
N TYR A 493 39.53 19.22 -5.09
CA TYR A 493 40.46 19.17 -6.21
C TYR A 493 40.29 20.34 -7.18
N LEU A 494 39.06 20.66 -7.59
CA LEU A 494 38.78 21.67 -8.62
C LEU A 494 38.75 23.09 -8.08
N ALA A 495 38.14 23.30 -6.91
CA ALA A 495 37.94 24.63 -6.33
C ALA A 495 39.03 25.02 -5.33
N HIS A 496 39.95 24.10 -5.02
CA HIS A 496 40.96 24.26 -3.95
C HIS A 496 40.35 24.71 -2.61
N SER A 497 39.10 24.30 -2.38
CA SER A 497 38.23 24.73 -1.28
C SER A 497 37.29 23.58 -0.93
N THR A 498 36.72 23.59 0.27
CA THR A 498 35.68 22.62 0.65
C THR A 498 34.31 22.95 0.04
N GLN A 499 34.18 24.12 -0.60
CA GLN A 499 32.93 24.63 -1.16
C GLN A 499 33.16 25.35 -2.50
N ILE A 500 32.16 25.31 -3.39
CA ILE A 500 32.09 26.14 -4.61
C ILE A 500 31.02 27.21 -4.40
N GLN A 501 31.37 28.47 -4.53
CA GLN A 501 30.43 29.59 -4.40
C GLN A 501 29.70 29.81 -5.72
N ILE A 502 28.38 30.01 -5.68
CA ILE A 502 27.56 30.32 -6.86
C ILE A 502 27.09 31.76 -6.71
N TYR A 503 27.77 32.71 -7.36
CA TYR A 503 27.45 34.14 -7.23
C TYR A 503 26.46 34.66 -8.28
N ASP A 504 26.27 33.95 -9.39
CA ASP A 504 25.39 34.36 -10.49
C ASP A 504 23.98 34.71 -9.98
N ALA A 505 23.63 35.99 -10.05
CA ALA A 505 22.35 36.47 -9.55
C ALA A 505 21.16 35.94 -10.37
N GLN A 506 21.29 35.81 -11.69
CA GLN A 506 20.18 35.39 -12.56
C GLN A 506 19.82 33.92 -12.30
N PHE A 507 20.82 33.05 -12.24
CA PHE A 507 20.66 31.64 -11.90
C PHE A 507 20.03 31.49 -10.51
N ARG A 508 20.51 32.25 -9.52
CA ARG A 508 19.97 32.21 -8.15
C ARG A 508 18.54 32.74 -8.09
N ASP A 509 18.22 33.84 -8.75
CA ASP A 509 16.88 34.43 -8.74
C ASP A 509 15.85 33.48 -9.38
N ILE A 510 16.22 32.83 -10.49
CA ILE A 510 15.37 31.82 -11.14
C ILE A 510 15.18 30.61 -10.23
N THR A 511 16.26 30.08 -9.65
CA THR A 511 16.20 28.86 -8.82
C THR A 511 15.56 29.08 -7.45
N LYS A 512 15.58 30.30 -6.91
CA LYS A 512 14.89 30.72 -5.67
C LYS A 512 13.41 31.04 -5.87
N SER A 513 13.00 31.31 -7.11
CA SER A 513 11.63 31.67 -7.41
C SER A 513 10.68 30.53 -7.04
N VAL A 514 9.79 30.78 -6.09
CA VAL A 514 8.77 29.79 -5.68
C VAL A 514 7.85 29.45 -6.82
N GLY A 515 7.56 30.40 -7.71
CA GLY A 515 6.80 30.13 -8.93
C GLY A 515 7.48 29.07 -9.80
N VAL A 516 8.81 29.15 -9.97
CA VAL A 516 9.58 28.18 -10.76
C VAL A 516 9.61 26.82 -10.06
N GLN A 517 9.95 26.79 -8.77
CA GLN A 517 10.06 25.56 -8.00
C GLN A 517 8.73 24.82 -7.91
N ALA A 518 7.63 25.53 -7.60
CA ALA A 518 6.30 24.95 -7.49
C ALA A 518 5.77 24.49 -8.85
N THR A 519 5.97 25.27 -9.91
CA THR A 519 5.56 24.86 -11.27
C THR A 519 6.31 23.61 -11.71
N LEU A 520 7.61 23.54 -11.44
CA LEU A 520 8.42 22.37 -11.76
C LEU A 520 7.99 21.15 -10.95
N PHE A 521 7.78 21.30 -9.65
CA PHE A 521 7.30 20.22 -8.78
C PHE A 521 5.94 19.69 -9.23
N ILE A 522 4.94 20.57 -9.44
CA ILE A 522 3.60 20.17 -9.88
C ILE A 522 3.64 19.57 -11.29
N GLY A 523 4.44 20.13 -12.21
CA GLY A 523 4.62 19.58 -13.54
C GLY A 523 5.19 18.15 -13.50
N LEU A 524 6.20 17.91 -12.66
CA LEU A 524 6.77 16.59 -12.44
C LEU A 524 5.79 15.64 -11.74
N ALA A 525 5.03 16.13 -10.77
CA ALA A 525 3.98 15.34 -10.12
C ALA A 525 2.92 14.88 -11.13
N ILE A 526 2.50 15.77 -12.04
CA ILE A 526 1.56 15.41 -13.13
C ILE A 526 2.18 14.37 -14.06
N VAL A 527 3.43 14.56 -14.50
CA VAL A 527 4.13 13.58 -15.35
C VAL A 527 4.24 12.22 -14.68
N MET A 528 4.62 12.20 -13.39
CA MET A 528 4.72 10.98 -12.59
C MET A 528 3.35 10.33 -12.36
N TRP A 529 2.31 11.12 -12.15
CA TRP A 529 0.94 10.63 -12.04
C TRP A 529 0.48 9.99 -13.36
N ILE A 530 0.73 10.61 -14.51
CA ILE A 530 0.45 10.03 -15.83
C ILE A 530 1.24 8.73 -16.01
N LEU A 531 2.53 8.72 -15.68
CA LEU A 531 3.39 7.53 -15.76
C LEU A 531 2.78 6.37 -14.96
N LEU A 532 2.41 6.58 -13.71
CA LEU A 532 1.92 5.53 -12.82
C LEU A 532 0.46 5.12 -13.08
N SER A 533 -0.44 6.07 -13.35
CA SER A 533 -1.88 5.79 -13.48
C SER A 533 -2.34 5.51 -14.91
N ARG A 534 -1.67 6.09 -15.92
CA ARG A 534 -2.14 6.06 -17.32
C ARG A 534 -1.30 5.20 -18.26
N THR A 535 -0.13 4.72 -17.86
CA THR A 535 0.74 3.91 -18.74
C THR A 535 0.79 2.42 -18.39
N VAL A 536 1.20 1.58 -19.35
CA VAL A 536 1.51 0.16 -19.13
C VAL A 536 2.67 -0.01 -18.16
N VAL A 537 3.67 0.89 -18.25
CA VAL A 537 4.83 0.91 -17.36
C VAL A 537 4.40 1.07 -15.91
N GLY A 538 3.46 1.98 -15.63
CA GLY A 538 2.89 2.16 -14.30
C GLY A 538 2.28 0.89 -13.73
N ARG A 539 1.40 0.21 -14.48
CA ARG A 539 0.80 -1.08 -14.06
C ARG A 539 1.85 -2.14 -13.76
N HIS A 540 2.91 -2.21 -14.58
CA HIS A 540 4.00 -3.15 -14.35
C HIS A 540 4.86 -2.78 -13.14
N ILE A 541 5.01 -1.50 -12.80
CA ILE A 541 5.69 -1.05 -11.59
C ILE A 541 4.90 -1.47 -10.34
N TYR A 542 3.57 -1.28 -10.33
CA TYR A 542 2.72 -1.77 -9.24
C TYR A 542 2.76 -3.30 -9.12
N ALA A 543 2.70 -4.03 -10.24
CA ALA A 543 2.83 -5.49 -10.24
C ALA A 543 4.19 -5.96 -9.71
N LEU A 544 5.29 -5.29 -10.12
CA LEU A 544 6.64 -5.56 -9.63
C LEU A 544 6.71 -5.39 -8.10
N GLY A 545 6.18 -4.30 -7.57
CA GLY A 545 6.24 -4.03 -6.14
C GLY A 545 5.32 -4.91 -5.29
N GLY A 546 4.19 -5.36 -5.86
CA GLY A 546 3.29 -6.29 -5.16
C GLY A 546 3.89 -7.70 -5.04
N ASN A 547 4.43 -8.24 -6.14
CA ASN A 547 5.15 -9.50 -6.13
C ASN A 547 6.09 -9.60 -7.34
N GLU A 548 7.39 -9.39 -7.10
CA GLU A 548 8.41 -9.43 -8.15
C GLU A 548 8.49 -10.79 -8.85
N GLU A 549 8.35 -11.88 -8.10
CA GLU A 549 8.44 -13.24 -8.62
C GLU A 549 7.26 -13.52 -9.57
N ALA A 550 6.04 -13.20 -9.15
CA ALA A 550 4.84 -13.35 -9.96
C ALA A 550 4.87 -12.46 -11.21
N ALA A 551 5.35 -11.21 -11.08
CA ALA A 551 5.52 -10.31 -12.21
C ALA A 551 6.50 -10.89 -13.25
N ARG A 552 7.63 -11.44 -12.80
CA ARG A 552 8.62 -12.07 -13.67
C ARG A 552 8.09 -13.31 -14.37
N LEU A 553 7.39 -14.18 -13.65
CA LEU A 553 6.73 -15.38 -14.21
C LEU A 553 5.62 -15.02 -15.21
N SER A 554 5.00 -13.86 -15.04
CA SER A 554 4.01 -13.29 -15.97
C SER A 554 4.63 -12.59 -17.19
N GLY A 555 5.95 -12.71 -17.40
CA GLY A 555 6.66 -12.16 -18.55
C GLY A 555 7.00 -10.67 -18.46
N ILE A 556 6.78 -10.03 -17.30
CA ILE A 556 7.16 -8.63 -17.07
C ILE A 556 8.68 -8.55 -16.90
N ARG A 557 9.33 -7.63 -17.63
CA ARG A 557 10.78 -7.40 -17.54
C ARG A 557 11.12 -6.56 -16.31
N THR A 558 11.07 -7.18 -15.13
CA THR A 558 11.30 -6.57 -13.80
C THR A 558 12.58 -5.73 -13.75
N ASP A 559 13.68 -6.22 -14.29
CA ASP A 559 14.98 -5.51 -14.29
C ASP A 559 14.91 -4.14 -14.97
N ARG A 560 14.15 -4.03 -16.06
CA ARG A 560 14.01 -2.76 -16.81
C ARG A 560 13.17 -1.75 -16.04
N LEU A 561 12.20 -2.23 -15.27
CA LEU A 561 11.34 -1.38 -14.45
C LEU A 561 12.11 -0.87 -13.23
N LYS A 562 12.92 -1.72 -12.60
CA LYS A 562 13.88 -1.29 -11.58
C LYS A 562 14.85 -0.26 -12.14
N TRP A 563 15.44 -0.52 -13.30
CA TRP A 563 16.31 0.45 -13.97
C TRP A 563 15.65 1.79 -14.23
N LEU A 564 14.43 1.79 -14.74
CA LEU A 564 13.65 3.00 -14.95
C LEU A 564 13.37 3.73 -13.64
N ALA A 565 12.92 3.02 -12.59
CA ALA A 565 12.58 3.59 -11.29
C ALA A 565 13.78 4.29 -10.63
N TYR A 566 14.92 3.60 -10.53
CA TYR A 566 16.14 4.16 -9.94
C TYR A 566 16.73 5.29 -10.79
N SER A 567 16.63 5.22 -12.12
CA SER A 567 17.08 6.30 -13.01
C SER A 567 16.25 7.57 -12.86
N ILE A 568 14.92 7.45 -12.84
CA ILE A 568 14.02 8.60 -12.62
C ILE A 568 14.27 9.18 -11.22
N ALA A 569 14.37 8.35 -10.19
CA ALA A 569 14.61 8.81 -8.82
C ALA A 569 15.91 9.61 -8.71
N ALA A 570 17.02 9.07 -9.24
CA ALA A 570 18.31 9.76 -9.21
C ALA A 570 18.29 11.06 -10.04
N MET A 571 17.62 11.09 -11.20
CA MET A 571 17.47 12.31 -12.01
C MET A 571 16.65 13.39 -11.29
N LEU A 572 15.58 13.01 -10.58
CA LEU A 572 14.79 13.93 -9.77
C LEU A 572 15.61 14.49 -8.59
N SER A 573 16.40 13.65 -7.91
CA SER A 573 17.37 14.09 -6.91
C SER A 573 18.43 15.03 -7.50
N SER A 574 18.92 14.77 -8.72
CA SER A 574 19.85 15.67 -9.40
C SER A 574 19.24 17.04 -9.70
N LEU A 575 17.99 17.06 -10.15
CA LEU A 575 17.24 18.29 -10.39
C LEU A 575 17.04 19.10 -9.11
N ALA A 576 16.70 18.43 -8.00
CA ALA A 576 16.65 19.07 -6.69
C ALA A 576 18.01 19.66 -6.29
N GLY A 577 19.12 18.95 -6.55
CA GLY A 577 20.48 19.44 -6.33
C GLY A 577 20.80 20.75 -7.05
N ILE A 578 20.35 20.91 -8.31
CA ILE A 578 20.50 22.16 -9.07
C ILE A 578 19.76 23.31 -8.37
N LEU A 579 18.54 23.06 -7.91
CA LEU A 579 17.74 24.09 -7.21
C LEU A 579 18.35 24.45 -5.85
N TYR A 580 18.80 23.46 -5.07
CA TYR A 580 19.39 23.70 -3.75
C TYR A 580 20.65 24.56 -3.84
N ILE A 581 21.54 24.33 -4.80
CA ILE A 581 22.77 25.15 -4.90
C ILE A 581 22.49 26.59 -5.31
N GLY A 582 21.43 26.83 -6.09
CA GLY A 582 20.99 28.18 -6.43
C GLY A 582 20.30 28.88 -5.26
N ASP A 583 19.49 28.15 -4.48
CA ASP A 583 18.87 28.62 -3.25
C ASP A 583 19.91 29.02 -2.19
N GLN A 584 20.86 28.12 -1.92
CA GLN A 584 21.91 28.35 -0.92
C GLN A 584 23.02 29.28 -1.43
N GLY A 585 23.21 29.38 -2.76
CA GLY A 585 24.30 30.15 -3.37
C GLY A 585 25.68 29.54 -3.14
N VAL A 586 25.74 28.30 -2.65
CA VAL A 586 26.97 27.58 -2.36
C VAL A 586 26.75 26.08 -2.54
N VAL A 587 27.77 25.41 -3.05
CA VAL A 587 27.86 23.96 -3.07
C VAL A 587 28.74 23.52 -1.92
N ASP A 588 28.14 22.88 -0.92
CA ASP A 588 28.85 22.22 0.18
C ASP A 588 28.46 20.74 0.22
N PRO A 589 29.29 19.83 -0.34
CA PRO A 589 28.95 18.41 -0.41
C PRO A 589 28.76 17.74 0.96
N GLN A 590 29.28 18.33 2.05
CA GLN A 590 29.16 17.75 3.39
C GLN A 590 27.78 17.98 4.00
N THR A 591 27.19 19.15 3.76
CA THR A 591 25.93 19.58 4.36
C THR A 591 24.75 19.48 3.39
N LEU A 592 25.00 19.68 2.10
CA LEU A 592 23.98 19.63 1.05
C LEU A 592 23.31 18.24 1.01
N GLY A 593 21.98 18.24 1.06
CA GLY A 593 21.18 17.01 1.01
C GLY A 593 21.42 16.05 2.18
N ARG A 594 21.92 16.51 3.33
CA ARG A 594 22.20 15.62 4.47
C ARG A 594 20.88 15.11 5.07
N ALA A 595 20.73 13.79 5.15
CA ALA A 595 19.55 13.11 5.70
C ALA A 595 18.23 13.35 4.94
N TYR A 596 18.27 13.97 3.76
CA TYR A 596 17.06 14.27 2.97
C TYR A 596 16.40 13.00 2.42
N GLU A 597 17.16 11.93 2.22
CA GLU A 597 16.64 10.60 1.88
C GLU A 597 15.55 10.13 2.87
N LEU A 598 15.72 10.40 4.17
CA LEU A 598 14.74 10.02 5.19
C LEU A 598 13.47 10.87 5.10
N ASN A 599 13.61 12.16 4.79
CA ASN A 599 12.46 13.04 4.56
C ASN A 599 11.64 12.59 3.34
N ALA A 600 12.32 12.18 2.26
CA ALA A 600 11.69 11.71 1.04
C ALA A 600 10.84 10.45 1.31
N ILE A 601 11.45 9.48 2.01
CA ILE A 601 10.78 8.24 2.40
C ILE A 601 9.63 8.54 3.36
N ALA A 602 9.84 9.39 4.36
CA ALA A 602 8.80 9.80 5.31
C ALA A 602 7.60 10.42 4.60
N ALA A 603 7.84 11.35 3.67
CA ALA A 603 6.77 11.99 2.92
C ALA A 603 6.00 10.99 2.05
N ALA A 604 6.69 10.08 1.36
CA ALA A 604 6.05 9.04 0.55
C ALA A 604 5.21 8.07 1.39
N VAL A 605 5.74 7.61 2.52
CA VAL A 605 5.07 6.64 3.41
C VAL A 605 3.90 7.28 4.16
N VAL A 606 4.06 8.49 4.70
CA VAL A 606 2.94 9.26 5.28
C VAL A 606 1.88 9.54 4.21
N GLY A 607 2.30 9.74 2.97
CA GLY A 607 1.46 9.86 1.80
C GLY A 607 0.79 8.56 1.33
N GLY A 608 0.97 7.43 2.03
CA GLY A 608 0.28 6.17 1.73
C GLY A 608 1.10 5.15 0.93
N CYS A 609 2.38 5.41 0.63
CA CYS A 609 3.23 4.38 0.01
C CYS A 609 3.56 3.27 1.02
N SER A 610 3.42 2.01 0.59
CA SER A 610 3.84 0.84 1.38
C SER A 610 5.31 0.55 1.18
N LEU A 611 6.08 0.39 2.27
CA LEU A 611 7.49 -0.01 2.21
C LEU A 611 7.70 -1.41 1.64
N GLN A 612 6.64 -2.24 1.61
CA GLN A 612 6.65 -3.55 0.97
C GLN A 612 6.50 -3.47 -0.55
N GLY A 613 6.02 -2.34 -1.09
CA GLY A 613 5.80 -2.13 -2.52
C GLY A 613 4.37 -2.38 -2.99
N GLY A 614 4.09 -2.03 -4.25
CA GLY A 614 2.82 -2.29 -4.92
C GLY A 614 1.65 -1.40 -4.49
N VAL A 615 1.84 -0.49 -3.53
CA VAL A 615 0.80 0.42 -3.02
C VAL A 615 1.37 1.83 -2.86
N GLY A 616 0.62 2.84 -3.32
CA GLY A 616 0.92 4.26 -3.14
C GLY A 616 0.47 5.12 -4.32
N THR A 617 0.21 6.41 -4.07
CA THR A 617 -0.19 7.38 -5.10
C THR A 617 0.76 8.58 -5.14
N ILE A 618 0.84 9.23 -6.30
CA ILE A 618 1.60 10.48 -6.44
C ILE A 618 0.92 11.61 -5.68
N LEU A 619 -0.41 11.67 -5.69
CA LEU A 619 -1.16 12.69 -4.95
C LEU A 619 -0.95 12.54 -3.44
N GLY A 620 -1.05 11.33 -2.92
CA GLY A 620 -0.70 11.00 -1.55
C GLY A 620 0.73 11.42 -1.19
N THR A 621 1.71 11.17 -2.06
CA THR A 621 3.10 11.65 -1.87
C THR A 621 3.19 13.18 -1.81
N VAL A 622 2.49 13.90 -2.70
CA VAL A 622 2.43 15.37 -2.70
C VAL A 622 1.84 15.89 -1.38
N LEU A 623 0.72 15.32 -0.94
CA LEU A 623 0.09 15.66 0.34
C LEU A 623 1.01 15.32 1.52
N GLY A 624 1.73 14.20 1.46
CA GLY A 624 2.72 13.79 2.45
C GLY A 624 3.88 14.77 2.56
N CYS A 625 4.34 15.34 1.43
CA CYS A 625 5.36 16.39 1.41
C CYS A 625 4.85 17.69 2.05
N VAL A 626 3.61 18.08 1.76
CA VAL A 626 2.96 19.25 2.37
C VAL A 626 2.84 19.05 3.88
N PHE A 627 2.30 17.91 4.31
CA PHE A 627 2.13 17.56 5.71
C PHE A 627 3.46 17.54 6.46
N LEU A 628 4.47 16.82 5.95
CA LEU A 628 5.77 16.72 6.60
C LEU A 628 6.41 18.11 6.76
N ARG A 629 6.32 18.97 5.74
CA ARG A 629 6.90 20.30 5.81
C ARG A 629 6.16 21.24 6.75
N LEU A 630 4.84 21.14 6.82
CA LEU A 630 4.04 21.87 7.80
C LEU A 630 4.37 21.48 9.23
N VAL A 631 4.60 20.19 9.50
CA VAL A 631 5.00 19.73 10.83
C VAL A 631 6.40 20.26 11.19
N ILE A 632 7.37 20.15 10.28
CA ILE A 632 8.74 20.66 10.51
C ILE A 632 8.73 22.17 10.78
N ASP A 633 8.03 22.95 9.94
CA ASP A 633 7.91 24.40 10.10
C ASP A 633 7.18 24.78 11.39
N GLY A 634 6.09 24.08 11.72
CA GLY A 634 5.33 24.31 12.94
C GLY A 634 6.16 24.07 14.21
N VAL A 635 6.94 22.99 14.26
CA VAL A 635 7.82 22.70 15.40
C VAL A 635 8.95 23.73 15.52
N ALA A 636 9.55 24.13 14.41
CA ALA A 636 10.60 25.15 14.38
C ALA A 636 10.14 26.46 15.04
N LYS A 637 8.93 26.91 14.68
CA LYS A 637 8.32 28.14 15.21
C LYS A 637 7.96 28.05 16.69
N MET A 638 7.56 26.88 17.17
CA MET A 638 7.22 26.69 18.59
C MET A 638 8.44 26.70 19.52
N ILE A 639 9.60 26.23 19.05
CA ILE A 639 10.81 26.09 19.87
C ILE A 639 11.74 27.33 19.73
N ASP A 640 11.36 28.30 18.90
CA ASP A 640 12.18 29.49 18.57
C ASP A 640 13.62 29.12 18.20
N SER A 641 13.75 27.97 17.53
CA SER A 641 14.99 27.37 17.10
C SER A 641 14.96 27.23 15.58
N GLY A 642 16.13 27.25 14.94
CA GLY A 642 16.21 26.91 13.52
C GLY A 642 15.55 25.55 13.27
N ALA A 643 14.71 25.46 12.24
CA ALA A 643 13.94 24.25 11.91
C ALA A 643 14.78 22.97 11.81
N ASP A 644 16.04 23.14 11.44
CA ASP A 644 16.99 22.07 11.16
C ASP A 644 17.42 21.29 12.43
N VAL A 645 17.30 21.88 13.64
CA VAL A 645 17.78 21.26 14.88
C VAL A 645 16.95 20.02 15.26
N TYR A 646 15.64 20.07 15.01
CA TYR A 646 14.70 19.01 15.39
C TYR A 646 14.15 18.23 14.20
N GLU A 647 14.48 18.63 12.97
CA GLU A 647 13.99 17.99 11.73
C GLU A 647 14.17 16.47 11.76
N GLY A 648 15.38 15.98 12.07
CA GLY A 648 15.65 14.54 12.13
C GLY A 648 14.84 13.79 13.20
N LEU A 649 14.56 14.43 14.35
CA LEU A 649 13.73 13.86 15.41
C LEU A 649 12.26 13.75 14.95
N ILE A 650 11.74 14.82 14.35
CA ILE A 650 10.37 14.89 13.82
C ILE A 650 10.17 13.81 12.75
N VAL A 651 11.09 13.74 11.79
CA VAL A 651 11.04 12.78 10.69
C VAL A 651 11.10 11.34 11.23
N GLY A 652 12.00 11.06 12.18
CA GLY A 652 12.09 9.74 12.80
C GLY A 652 10.80 9.32 13.51
N ILE A 653 10.19 10.23 14.28
CA ILE A 653 8.91 9.99 14.96
C ILE A 653 7.79 9.76 13.94
N LEU A 654 7.69 10.61 12.92
CA LEU A 654 6.65 10.51 11.89
C LEU A 654 6.75 9.22 11.09
N VAL A 655 7.95 8.80 10.69
CA VAL A 655 8.14 7.51 9.99
C VAL A 655 7.69 6.36 10.87
N VAL A 656 8.13 6.33 12.14
CA VAL A 656 7.72 5.26 13.07
C VAL A 656 6.21 5.23 13.24
N PHE A 657 5.55 6.38 13.43
CA PHE A 657 4.10 6.41 13.55
C PHE A 657 3.38 6.04 12.24
N ALA A 658 3.85 6.51 11.09
CA ALA A 658 3.26 6.19 9.80
C ALA A 658 3.34 4.69 9.51
N VAL A 659 4.53 4.10 9.71
CA VAL A 659 4.74 2.66 9.55
C VAL A 659 3.95 1.88 10.60
N ALA A 660 4.05 2.23 11.88
CA ALA A 660 3.32 1.54 12.94
C ALA A 660 1.81 1.60 12.75
N PHE A 661 1.26 2.75 12.32
CA PHE A 661 -0.17 2.89 12.05
C PHE A 661 -0.61 2.08 10.83
N ASN A 662 0.21 2.05 9.77
CA ASN A 662 -0.04 1.23 8.59
C ASN A 662 -0.03 -0.27 8.94
N GLU A 663 0.95 -0.70 9.74
CA GLU A 663 1.05 -2.07 10.25
C GLU A 663 -0.08 -2.41 11.25
N LEU A 664 -0.52 -1.46 12.08
CA LEU A 664 -1.63 -1.64 13.03
C LEU A 664 -3.00 -1.72 12.33
N ARG A 665 -3.18 -1.02 11.20
CA ARG A 665 -4.39 -1.17 10.37
C ARG A 665 -4.47 -2.58 9.77
N ARG A 666 -3.33 -3.14 9.35
CA ARG A 666 -3.23 -4.54 8.89
C ARG A 666 -3.39 -5.53 10.03
N ALA A 667 -2.77 -5.27 11.18
CA ALA A 667 -2.84 -6.10 12.37
C ALA A 667 -4.16 -5.96 13.15
N ARG A 668 -5.13 -5.17 12.68
CA ARG A 668 -6.46 -5.15 13.29
C ARG A 668 -7.22 -6.47 13.08
N ASP A 669 -6.74 -7.31 12.15
CA ASP A 669 -7.26 -8.65 11.86
C ASP A 669 -6.43 -9.79 12.50
N ALA A 670 -5.22 -9.51 13.01
CA ALA A 670 -4.33 -10.48 13.68
C ALA A 670 -4.10 -10.06 15.13
N GLN A 671 -4.40 -10.94 16.10
CA GLN A 671 -4.47 -10.59 17.52
C GLN A 671 -3.06 -10.47 18.18
N LYS A 672 -2.13 -9.73 17.56
CA LYS A 672 -0.76 -9.54 18.05
C LYS A 672 -0.76 -8.72 19.35
N LYS A 673 -0.39 -9.35 20.47
CA LYS A 673 -0.18 -8.69 21.77
C LYS A 673 1.07 -7.81 21.68
N PHE A 674 0.89 -6.48 21.62
CA PHE A 674 1.95 -5.52 21.36
C PHE A 674 2.96 -5.45 22.52
N PHE A 675 2.50 -5.70 23.76
CA PHE A 675 3.34 -5.70 24.97
C PHE A 675 3.11 -6.95 25.83
N SER A 676 3.56 -8.13 25.39
CA SER A 676 3.53 -9.34 26.22
C SER A 676 4.84 -9.55 27.01
N GLY A 677 4.72 -10.01 28.26
CA GLY A 677 5.85 -10.44 29.10
C GLY A 677 6.83 -9.35 29.53
N ALA A 678 8.06 -9.75 29.86
CA ALA A 678 9.13 -8.86 30.32
C ALA A 678 9.59 -7.86 29.23
N LEU A 679 9.48 -8.25 27.97
CA LEU A 679 9.78 -7.40 26.81
C LEU A 679 8.80 -6.23 26.71
N GLY A 680 7.52 -6.44 27.01
CA GLY A 680 6.53 -5.38 27.04
C GLY A 680 6.80 -4.32 28.11
N VAL A 681 7.21 -4.76 29.31
CA VAL A 681 7.61 -3.85 30.40
C VAL A 681 8.88 -3.07 30.05
N ALA A 682 9.85 -3.73 29.41
CA ALA A 682 11.06 -3.07 28.94
C ALA A 682 10.76 -2.01 27.85
N ALA A 683 9.92 -2.34 26.87
CA ALA A 683 9.51 -1.41 25.81
C ALA A 683 8.70 -0.23 26.37
N GLY A 684 7.77 -0.47 27.31
CA GLY A 684 7.08 0.58 28.04
C GLY A 684 8.04 1.48 28.82
N GLY A 685 9.05 0.90 29.47
CA GLY A 685 10.12 1.65 30.13
C GLY A 685 10.91 2.54 29.17
N VAL A 686 11.30 2.01 28.00
CA VAL A 686 12.01 2.77 26.96
C VAL A 686 11.17 3.92 26.42
N LEU A 687 9.88 3.70 26.14
CA LEU A 687 8.97 4.74 25.64
C LEU A 687 8.78 5.88 26.65
N VAL A 688 8.64 5.56 27.94
CA VAL A 688 8.52 6.54 29.02
C VAL A 688 9.82 7.33 29.17
N LEU A 689 10.96 6.66 29.09
CA LEU A 689 12.28 7.29 29.17
C LEU A 689 12.52 8.22 27.97
N PHE A 690 12.14 7.78 26.77
CA PHE A 690 12.24 8.57 25.54
C PHE A 690 11.31 9.80 25.59
N ALA A 691 10.04 9.61 26.00
CA ALA A 691 9.10 10.71 26.19
C ALA A 691 9.59 11.71 27.24
N GLY A 692 10.18 11.23 28.34
CA GLY A 692 10.78 12.06 29.39
C GLY A 692 11.99 12.87 28.88
N VAL A 693 12.86 12.27 28.07
CA VAL A 693 14.00 12.95 27.44
C VAL A 693 13.55 13.99 26.43
N VAL A 694 12.58 13.67 25.57
CA VAL A 694 12.01 14.61 24.59
C VAL A 694 11.34 15.78 25.31
N ALA A 695 10.53 15.52 26.34
CA ALA A 695 9.92 16.55 27.17
C ALA A 695 10.96 17.45 27.85
N ALA A 696 12.03 16.87 28.39
CA ALA A 696 13.13 17.62 29.00
C ALA A 696 13.86 18.51 27.99
N LEU A 697 14.14 18.01 26.78
CA LEU A 697 14.79 18.76 25.71
C LEU A 697 13.93 19.92 25.21
N LEU A 698 12.62 19.71 25.03
CA LEU A 698 11.67 20.76 24.67
C LEU A 698 11.52 21.81 25.78
N SER A 699 11.71 21.42 27.05
CA SER A 699 11.60 22.32 28.19
C SER A 699 12.86 23.15 28.48
N GLY A 700 14.02 22.73 27.96
CA GLY A 700 15.33 23.35 28.21
C GLY A 700 15.68 24.56 27.34
N ALA A 701 14.85 24.89 26.34
CA ALA A 701 15.13 25.93 25.34
C ALA A 701 14.76 27.37 25.77
N GLN A 702 14.13 27.58 26.94
CA GLN A 702 13.75 28.93 27.40
C GLN A 702 14.41 29.30 28.74
N GLU A 703 15.27 30.32 28.71
CA GLU A 703 15.69 31.02 29.93
C GLU A 703 14.46 31.69 30.59
N GLY A 704 14.09 31.21 31.77
CA GLY A 704 13.06 31.84 32.64
C GLY A 704 11.70 31.12 32.74
N ALA A 705 11.44 30.05 31.98
CA ALA A 705 10.13 29.38 31.96
C ALA A 705 10.05 28.05 32.75
N THR A 706 10.88 27.88 33.79
CA THR A 706 11.15 26.58 34.44
C THR A 706 9.93 25.86 35.04
N GLN A 707 8.87 26.56 35.41
CA GLN A 707 7.71 25.93 36.08
C GLN A 707 6.62 25.47 35.11
N ARG A 708 6.31 26.25 34.05
CA ARG A 708 5.29 25.89 33.05
C ARG A 708 5.78 24.80 32.09
N SER A 709 7.04 24.87 31.66
CA SER A 709 7.60 23.89 30.74
C SER A 709 7.74 22.50 31.36
N THR A 710 8.10 22.43 32.65
CA THR A 710 8.13 21.19 33.43
C THR A 710 6.74 20.57 33.60
N ILE A 711 5.70 21.39 33.80
CA ILE A 711 4.31 20.92 33.91
C ILE A 711 3.81 20.35 32.59
N ILE A 712 4.07 21.00 31.46
CA ILE A 712 3.67 20.49 30.13
C ILE A 712 4.40 19.18 29.83
N GLY A 713 5.70 19.10 30.10
CA GLY A 713 6.48 17.86 29.94
C GLY A 713 5.96 16.70 30.80
N LEU A 714 5.62 16.96 32.06
CA LEU A 714 5.01 15.96 32.96
C LEU A 714 3.60 15.56 32.53
N VAL A 715 2.82 16.48 31.97
CA VAL A 715 1.47 16.20 31.44
C VAL A 715 1.57 15.34 30.19
N VAL A 716 2.47 15.65 29.24
CA VAL A 716 2.66 14.84 28.03
C VAL A 716 3.21 13.46 28.37
N ALA A 717 4.24 13.37 29.23
CA ALA A 717 4.75 12.09 29.72
C ALA A 717 3.67 11.29 30.48
N GLY A 718 2.82 11.99 31.26
CA GLY A 718 1.68 11.39 31.95
C GLY A 718 0.58 10.90 31.01
N ILE A 719 0.28 11.62 29.93
CA ILE A 719 -0.68 11.22 28.89
C ILE A 719 -0.14 10.02 28.10
N VAL A 720 1.13 10.04 27.70
CA VAL A 720 1.77 8.92 26.99
C VAL A 720 1.83 7.70 27.89
N LEU A 721 2.22 7.86 29.17
CA LEU A 721 2.18 6.78 30.14
C LEU A 721 0.75 6.27 30.37
N ALA A 722 -0.24 7.16 30.47
CA ALA A 722 -1.64 6.77 30.62
C ALA A 722 -2.17 6.06 29.38
N ALA A 723 -1.75 6.45 28.17
CA ALA A 723 -2.11 5.79 26.92
C ALA A 723 -1.44 4.40 26.82
N VAL A 724 -0.16 4.28 27.16
CA VAL A 724 0.57 3.00 27.20
C VAL A 724 -0.02 2.07 28.27
N VAL A 725 -0.32 2.59 29.45
CA VAL A 725 -0.97 1.84 30.54
C VAL A 725 -2.40 1.46 30.15
N ALA A 726 -3.17 2.36 29.52
CA ALA A 726 -4.50 2.06 29.02
C ALA A 726 -4.45 0.96 27.96
N MET A 727 -3.55 1.05 26.98
CA MET A 727 -3.34 0.00 25.97
C MET A 727 -2.97 -1.33 26.63
N TYR A 728 -2.03 -1.33 27.58
CA TYR A 728 -1.63 -2.53 28.32
C TYR A 728 -2.77 -3.13 29.18
N VAL A 729 -3.62 -2.28 29.78
CA VAL A 729 -4.77 -2.72 30.58
C VAL A 729 -5.93 -3.21 29.69
N PHE A 730 -6.15 -2.58 28.54
CA PHE A 730 -7.13 -3.02 27.54
C PHE A 730 -6.73 -4.35 26.89
N GLU A 731 -5.43 -4.59 26.67
CA GLU A 731 -4.89 -5.89 26.20
C GLU A 731 -5.08 -7.04 27.22
N ARG A 732 -5.24 -6.73 28.51
CA ARG A 732 -5.42 -7.72 29.59
C ARG A 732 -6.86 -7.93 30.03
N ARG A 733 -7.85 -7.20 29.50
CA ARG A 733 -9.24 -7.53 29.80
C ARG A 733 -9.60 -8.84 29.10
N PRO A 734 -9.96 -9.92 29.82
CA PRO A 734 -10.73 -10.97 29.16
C PRO A 734 -11.98 -10.29 28.59
N LYS A 735 -12.26 -10.49 27.29
CA LYS A 735 -13.56 -10.10 26.75
C LYS A 735 -14.59 -10.78 27.65
N GLN A 736 -15.30 -10.00 28.46
CA GLN A 736 -16.50 -10.53 29.09
C GLN A 736 -17.45 -10.82 27.95
N SER A 737 -17.86 -12.09 27.87
CA SER A 737 -18.96 -12.57 27.07
C SER A 737 -20.16 -11.65 27.26
N GLY A 738 -20.55 -10.94 26.21
CA GLY A 738 -21.73 -10.10 26.15
C GLY A 738 -22.35 -10.26 24.78
#